data_AF-A0A2R6W618-F1
#
_entry.id   AF-A0A2R6W618-F1
#
_cell.length_a   1.000
_cell.length_b   1.000
_cell.length_c   1.000
_cell.angle_alpha   90.00
_cell.angle_beta   90.00
_cell.angle_gamma   90.00
#
_symmetry.space_group_name_H-M   'P 1'
#
loop_
_entity.id
_entity.type
_entity.pdbx_description
1 polymer ?
#
loop_
_entity_poly.entity_id
_entity_poly.type
_entity_poly.pdbx_seq_one_letter_code
_entity_poly.pdbx_strand_id
1 'polypeptide(L)'
;MRRRRRSAGDAAGSMASRILLLLMTAVLLLLLHRASGQGSQNWFESPPEGYHVRRLRFEGNFTDEYFTCSNNASVVHATVQSADHDSGDAYTYTELHLTSSEAAPEYGSCVYNQPLAIVKNSPKYPKLKYITSFRSVIQFYAFDQTGTGKGLGEGMTFMIVPGAEGQPNSTGGYLGLLNGAPRAPTQASSFAAEIDTRQQEEFSDPPYHHVGVDITSLQSIAYKSLSHEDDDANAAATFPMIEPGTLYSAWMSWDSSAGLAEINLEEAAKNGASPEFDSNSEQALLKHSISILDSVNFYYNGPDMYVGFSSATGEGASNSFRITFWMFEYLEEDASAAEPHRRTKAWLVVAVIVCATGVALFLLCVCIGLWRRRYLHEGRRAASMAGSKDTGSSGRLSLKELEGLDYGPRRFQYKELSAATKGFSAKEVLGKGGFGCVYRGVLRGKGLQQVAVKRISETSKQGAREFVAEVKIIGRLRHKNLVQLLGWCFERQELLLVYEYMPHGSLDQALFSCEGAEEARGEAPALAWAQRVKILAGVATALQYLHEDWEQRVVHRDVKSSNVMLDAGLNARLGDFGLARLYAHSQAPQSTATAGTLGYLAPELLHSSKATDKSDVFSFGVVALETACGRRPLTLSAEAGAQAEIVVLVDWVWNLFRVDRLLDAADPRLAGRFNDTHMSLVLQLGLLCCHPDPTARPSMRQVLQILAFEAPLPPIPRSKPVPTFRRHDDRPLVDEPQG
;
A
#
# COMPACT_ATOMS: atom_id res chain seq x y z
N MET A 1 -42.73 18.40 -58.22
CA MET A 1 -42.58 18.27 -56.74
C MET A 1 -41.86 17.00 -56.23
N ARG A 2 -41.62 15.94 -57.03
CA ARG A 2 -40.98 14.69 -56.53
C ARG A 2 -39.44 14.67 -56.53
N ARG A 3 -38.75 15.60 -57.17
CA ARG A 3 -37.26 15.68 -57.18
C ARG A 3 -36.64 16.43 -56.00
N ARG A 4 -37.38 17.30 -55.29
CA ARG A 4 -36.85 18.11 -54.16
C ARG A 4 -36.83 17.39 -52.80
N ARG A 5 -37.51 16.25 -52.63
CA ARG A 5 -37.54 15.51 -51.34
C ARG A 5 -36.45 14.45 -51.19
N ARG A 6 -35.73 14.07 -52.25
CA ARG A 6 -34.58 13.15 -52.14
C ARG A 6 -33.30 13.85 -51.67
N SER A 7 -33.10 15.12 -52.04
CA SER A 7 -31.90 15.87 -51.65
C SER A 7 -31.85 16.28 -50.17
N ALA A 8 -33.00 16.39 -49.47
CA ALA A 8 -33.05 16.76 -48.06
C ALA A 8 -32.73 15.58 -47.11
N GLY A 9 -33.02 14.34 -47.52
CA GLY A 9 -32.70 13.14 -46.74
C GLY A 9 -31.22 12.77 -46.77
N ASP A 10 -30.57 12.96 -47.92
CA ASP A 10 -29.13 12.71 -48.08
C ASP A 10 -28.28 13.77 -47.36
N ALA A 11 -28.76 15.02 -47.26
CA ALA A 11 -28.09 16.08 -46.51
C ALA A 11 -28.12 15.85 -44.99
N ALA A 12 -29.21 15.29 -44.45
CA ALA A 12 -29.34 15.01 -43.01
C ALA A 12 -28.49 13.81 -42.57
N GLY A 13 -28.39 12.76 -43.40
CA GLY A 13 -27.51 11.62 -43.15
C GLY A 13 -26.02 11.99 -43.22
N SER A 14 -25.66 12.87 -44.15
CA SER A 14 -24.30 13.44 -44.29
C SER A 14 -23.90 14.29 -43.07
N MET A 15 -24.84 15.09 -42.54
CA MET A 15 -24.57 15.95 -41.38
C MET A 15 -24.38 15.13 -40.09
N ALA A 16 -25.20 14.09 -39.86
CA ALA A 16 -25.04 13.18 -38.72
C ALA A 16 -23.70 12.41 -38.78
N SER A 17 -23.28 11.98 -39.97
CA SER A 17 -22.00 11.30 -40.15
C SER A 17 -20.80 12.23 -39.93
N ARG A 18 -20.92 13.51 -40.29
CA ARG A 18 -19.87 14.53 -40.04
C ARG A 18 -19.78 14.91 -38.56
N ILE A 19 -20.91 15.00 -37.86
CA ILE A 19 -20.95 15.25 -36.41
C ILE A 19 -20.34 14.07 -35.64
N LEU A 20 -20.63 12.84 -36.05
CA LEU A 20 -20.04 11.65 -35.43
C LEU A 20 -18.53 11.60 -35.67
N LEU A 21 -18.07 11.94 -36.88
CA LEU A 21 -16.64 12.00 -37.19
C LEU A 21 -15.92 13.09 -36.39
N LEU A 22 -16.53 14.27 -36.23
CA LEU A 22 -16.02 15.36 -35.41
C LEU A 22 -15.98 15.02 -33.91
N LEU A 23 -16.98 14.28 -33.41
CA LEU A 23 -16.98 13.78 -32.03
C LEU A 23 -15.90 12.71 -31.83
N MET A 24 -15.69 11.83 -32.81
CA MET A 24 -14.63 10.83 -32.73
C MET A 24 -13.23 11.45 -32.83
N THR A 25 -13.02 12.47 -33.67
CA THR A 25 -11.75 13.19 -33.71
C THR A 25 -11.53 14.06 -32.48
N ALA A 26 -12.56 14.67 -31.91
CA ALA A 26 -12.45 15.39 -30.63
C ALA A 26 -12.14 14.45 -29.47
N VAL A 27 -12.74 13.25 -29.42
CA VAL A 27 -12.40 12.22 -28.43
C VAL A 27 -10.98 11.69 -28.66
N LEU A 28 -10.55 11.49 -29.90
CA LEU A 28 -9.19 11.07 -30.22
C LEU A 28 -8.17 12.16 -29.86
N LEU A 29 -8.46 13.43 -30.11
CA LEU A 29 -7.63 14.57 -29.71
C LEU A 29 -7.61 14.75 -28.20
N LEU A 30 -8.73 14.52 -27.49
CA LEU A 30 -8.77 14.51 -26.02
C LEU A 30 -7.97 13.34 -25.44
N LEU A 31 -8.01 12.16 -26.08
CA LEU A 31 -7.21 10.99 -25.68
C LEU A 31 -5.72 11.20 -25.98
N LEU A 32 -5.38 11.83 -27.11
CA LEU A 32 -4.01 12.20 -27.47
C LEU A 32 -3.47 13.33 -26.58
N HIS A 33 -4.30 14.31 -26.21
CA HIS A 33 -3.92 15.39 -25.28
C HIS A 33 -3.75 14.87 -23.84
N ARG A 34 -4.54 13.86 -23.43
CA ARG A 34 -4.35 13.13 -22.17
C ARG A 34 -3.10 12.24 -22.18
N ALA A 35 -2.66 11.80 -23.36
CA ALA A 35 -1.42 11.05 -23.55
C ALA A 35 -0.18 11.94 -23.69
N SER A 36 -0.33 13.18 -24.17
CA SER A 36 0.77 14.16 -24.33
C SER A 36 0.97 15.08 -23.14
N GLY A 37 0.07 15.07 -22.15
CA GLY A 37 0.11 15.92 -20.96
C GLY A 37 0.84 15.30 -19.75
N GLN A 38 1.46 14.13 -19.90
CA GLN A 38 2.35 13.58 -18.87
C GLN A 38 3.73 14.24 -19.03
N GLY A 39 3.93 15.38 -18.36
CA GLY A 39 5.28 15.76 -17.98
C GLY A 39 5.90 14.63 -17.15
N SER A 40 7.22 14.44 -17.28
CA SER A 40 7.99 13.49 -16.45
C SER A 40 7.59 13.67 -15.00
N GLN A 41 6.87 12.69 -14.46
CA GLN A 41 6.38 12.73 -13.09
C GLN A 41 7.49 12.13 -12.23
N ASN A 42 8.17 12.96 -11.43
CA ASN A 42 9.22 12.48 -10.54
C ASN A 42 8.61 11.55 -9.47
N TRP A 43 8.82 10.24 -9.61
CA TRP A 43 8.24 9.25 -8.70
C TRP A 43 8.82 9.31 -7.28
N PHE A 44 9.98 9.95 -7.09
CA PHE A 44 10.54 10.14 -5.75
C PHE A 44 9.86 11.29 -4.98
N GLU A 45 9.22 12.22 -5.68
CA GLU A 45 8.42 13.29 -5.07
C GLU A 45 6.93 12.91 -4.97
N SER A 46 6.45 12.08 -5.90
CA SER A 46 5.06 11.64 -5.98
C SER A 46 4.98 10.17 -6.40
N PRO A 47 5.22 9.22 -5.47
CA PRO A 47 5.26 7.81 -5.81
C PRO A 47 3.88 7.31 -6.26
N PRO A 48 3.83 6.33 -7.20
CA PRO A 48 2.58 5.71 -7.62
C PRO A 48 1.82 5.07 -6.45
N GLU A 49 0.49 5.01 -6.54
CA GLU A 49 -0.36 4.38 -5.52
C GLU A 49 0.03 2.91 -5.27
N GLY A 50 0.42 2.59 -4.03
CA GLY A 50 0.93 1.27 -3.62
C GLY A 50 2.46 1.15 -3.64
N TYR A 51 3.18 2.26 -3.87
CA TYR A 51 4.63 2.35 -3.72
C TYR A 51 4.98 3.48 -2.75
N HIS A 52 6.07 3.30 -2.01
CA HIS A 52 6.66 4.35 -1.19
C HIS A 52 8.17 4.44 -1.43
N VAL A 53 8.76 5.61 -1.16
CA VAL A 53 10.20 5.83 -1.30
C VAL A 53 10.89 5.35 -0.03
N ARG A 54 11.81 4.40 -0.16
CA ARG A 54 12.77 4.03 0.89
C ARG A 54 14.06 4.80 0.69
N ARG A 55 14.70 5.20 1.79
CA ARG A 55 15.98 5.93 1.80
C ARG A 55 16.95 5.25 2.74
N LEU A 56 18.13 4.89 2.23
CA LEU A 56 19.32 4.54 2.98
C LEU A 56 20.23 5.78 2.96
N ARG A 57 20.80 6.17 4.11
CA ARG A 57 21.74 7.30 4.20
C ARG A 57 22.85 6.97 5.19
N PHE A 58 24.09 7.04 4.71
CA PHE A 58 25.30 6.83 5.47
C PHE A 58 26.24 8.01 5.27
N GLU A 59 26.66 8.62 6.37
CA GLU A 59 27.47 9.84 6.43
C GLU A 59 28.46 9.67 7.58
N GLY A 60 29.65 9.17 7.26
CA GLY A 60 30.66 8.90 8.28
C GLY A 60 30.31 7.81 9.30
N ASN A 61 29.28 6.98 9.05
CA ASN A 61 28.76 5.96 9.97
C ASN A 61 28.58 4.57 9.32
N PHE A 62 29.50 4.21 8.43
CA PHE A 62 29.63 2.85 7.91
C PHE A 62 30.07 1.90 9.02
N THR A 63 29.40 0.75 9.15
CA THR A 63 29.74 -0.28 10.14
C THR A 63 29.59 -1.66 9.52
N ASP A 64 30.31 -2.64 10.07
CA ASP A 64 30.15 -4.06 9.69
C ASP A 64 28.75 -4.62 10.02
N GLU A 65 27.96 -3.90 10.83
CA GLU A 65 26.54 -4.23 11.06
C GLU A 65 25.70 -4.00 9.80
N TYR A 66 26.01 -2.95 9.04
CA TYR A 66 25.27 -2.56 7.84
C TYR A 66 25.93 -3.03 6.54
N PHE A 67 27.25 -3.25 6.53
CA PHE A 67 27.99 -3.65 5.34
C PHE A 67 28.76 -4.93 5.55
N THR A 68 28.78 -5.77 4.51
CA THR A 68 29.66 -6.93 4.41
C THR A 68 30.72 -6.53 3.39
N CYS A 69 31.92 -6.26 3.88
CA CYS A 69 33.07 -6.05 3.03
C CYS A 69 33.83 -7.36 2.83
N SER A 70 34.28 -7.62 1.60
CA SER A 70 34.96 -8.84 1.20
C SER A 70 36.29 -8.52 0.52
N ASN A 71 37.19 -9.52 0.52
CA ASN A 71 38.52 -9.44 -0.09
C ASN A 71 39.35 -8.30 0.52
N ASN A 72 39.83 -7.35 -0.29
CA ASN A 72 40.64 -6.22 0.16
C ASN A 72 39.81 -5.01 0.62
N ALA A 73 38.49 -5.11 0.66
CA ALA A 73 37.64 -4.02 1.13
C ALA A 73 37.39 -4.10 2.65
N SER A 74 37.23 -2.94 3.29
CA SER A 74 36.99 -2.85 4.73
C SER A 74 36.26 -1.57 5.13
N VAL A 75 35.59 -1.63 6.27
CA VAL A 75 35.12 -0.44 6.99
C VAL A 75 36.28 0.10 7.83
N VAL A 76 36.66 1.37 7.63
CA VAL A 76 37.82 1.97 8.29
C VAL A 76 37.40 3.18 9.11
N HIS A 77 37.92 3.28 10.34
CA HIS A 77 37.77 4.46 11.18
C HIS A 77 38.78 5.54 10.75
N ALA A 78 38.28 6.61 10.13
CA ALA A 78 39.03 7.80 9.80
C ALA A 78 38.94 8.82 10.95
N THR A 79 40.04 9.52 11.21
CA THR A 79 40.09 10.58 12.22
C THR A 79 40.52 11.87 11.53
N VAL A 80 39.66 12.88 11.51
CA VAL A 80 40.03 14.22 11.05
C VAL A 80 40.33 15.08 12.26
N GLN A 81 41.54 15.64 12.28
CA GLN A 81 41.87 16.73 13.18
C GLN A 81 41.25 18.01 12.61
N SER A 82 40.39 18.65 13.40
CA SER A 82 39.81 19.95 13.08
C SER A 82 40.90 20.94 12.64
N ALA A 83 40.73 21.55 11.45
CA ALA A 83 41.58 22.65 10.99
C ALA A 83 41.22 23.99 11.65
N ASP A 84 40.15 24.04 12.46
CA ASP A 84 39.85 25.20 13.29
C ASP A 84 40.77 25.20 14.51
N HIS A 85 41.78 26.06 14.42
CA HIS A 85 42.58 26.53 15.55
C HIS A 85 41.67 27.10 16.64
N ASP A 86 41.16 26.24 17.54
CA ASP A 86 40.96 26.55 18.98
C ASP A 86 40.28 25.42 19.80
N SER A 87 39.77 24.34 19.20
CA SER A 87 39.06 23.28 19.97
C SER A 87 39.79 21.94 20.11
N GLY A 88 40.74 21.59 19.23
CA GLY A 88 41.55 20.37 19.37
C GLY A 88 40.77 19.03 19.36
N ASP A 89 39.45 19.06 19.13
CA ASP A 89 38.61 17.88 19.11
C ASP A 89 38.82 17.11 17.79
N ALA A 90 39.24 15.85 17.92
CA ALA A 90 39.36 14.93 16.81
C ALA A 90 37.99 14.25 16.56
N TYR A 91 37.44 14.41 15.36
CA TYR A 91 36.21 13.74 14.97
C TYR A 91 36.57 12.40 14.31
N THR A 92 36.09 11.32 14.91
CA THR A 92 36.19 9.98 14.31
C THR A 92 34.93 9.72 13.49
N TYR A 93 35.13 9.36 12.23
CA TYR A 93 34.07 8.88 11.34
C TYR A 93 34.54 7.59 10.69
N THR A 94 33.66 6.95 9.94
CA THR A 94 33.95 5.71 9.23
C THR A 94 33.81 5.93 7.73
N GLU A 95 34.63 5.24 6.96
CA GLU A 95 34.64 5.25 5.50
C GLU A 95 34.63 3.80 5.00
N LEU A 96 34.14 3.57 3.77
CA LEU A 96 34.37 2.31 3.07
C LEU A 96 35.64 2.43 2.24
N HIS A 97 36.61 1.58 2.51
CA HIS A 97 37.78 1.39 1.67
C HIS A 97 37.51 0.20 0.74
N LEU A 98 37.53 0.42 -0.57
CA LEU A 98 37.27 -0.68 -1.52
C LEU A 98 38.52 -1.53 -1.80
N THR A 99 39.72 -1.04 -1.46
CA THR A 99 41.02 -1.70 -1.63
C THR A 99 41.98 -1.33 -0.47
N SER A 100 42.98 -2.17 -0.19
CA SER A 100 43.74 -2.22 1.07
C SER A 100 45.15 -1.63 1.06
N SER A 101 45.63 -1.09 -0.05
CA SER A 101 46.91 -0.34 -0.21
C SER A 101 48.19 -1.14 -0.44
N GLU A 102 48.13 -2.46 -0.61
CA GLU A 102 49.33 -3.29 -0.81
C GLU A 102 49.74 -3.38 -2.30
N ALA A 103 51.05 -3.57 -2.54
CA ALA A 103 51.63 -3.64 -3.89
C ALA A 103 51.33 -4.99 -4.57
N ALA A 104 50.08 -5.18 -4.97
CA ALA A 104 49.59 -6.26 -5.82
C ALA A 104 48.29 -5.79 -6.51
N PRO A 105 47.85 -6.46 -7.59
CA PRO A 105 46.48 -6.25 -8.05
C PRO A 105 45.51 -6.69 -6.94
N GLU A 106 44.77 -5.73 -6.41
CA GLU A 106 43.78 -5.88 -5.34
C GLU A 106 42.38 -5.81 -5.92
N TYR A 107 41.42 -6.37 -5.20
CA TYR A 107 40.01 -6.22 -5.51
C TYR A 107 39.23 -6.32 -4.22
N GLY A 108 38.15 -5.56 -4.14
CA GLY A 108 37.34 -5.56 -2.95
C GLY A 108 35.95 -5.02 -3.23
N SER A 109 35.05 -5.41 -2.35
CA SER A 109 33.68 -4.97 -2.43
C SER A 109 33.04 -4.85 -1.06
N CYS A 110 32.12 -3.90 -0.94
CA CYS A 110 31.30 -3.70 0.24
C CYS A 110 29.83 -3.67 -0.17
N VAL A 111 29.02 -4.52 0.45
CA VAL A 111 27.62 -4.73 0.11
C VAL A 111 26.74 -4.44 1.31
N TYR A 112 25.63 -3.74 1.11
CA TYR A 112 24.65 -3.52 2.16
C TYR A 112 23.98 -4.84 2.57
N ASN A 113 23.99 -5.14 3.88
CA ASN A 113 23.67 -6.47 4.42
C ASN A 113 22.20 -6.89 4.24
N GLN A 114 21.29 -5.96 3.97
CA GLN A 114 19.88 -6.30 3.77
C GLN A 114 19.56 -6.39 2.27
N PRO A 115 19.00 -7.52 1.80
CA PRO A 115 18.55 -7.62 0.44
C PRO A 115 17.41 -6.63 0.17
N LEU A 116 17.45 -6.01 -1.00
CA LEU A 116 16.47 -5.06 -1.48
C LEU A 116 15.58 -5.73 -2.52
N ALA A 117 14.26 -5.57 -2.36
CA ALA A 117 13.25 -6.07 -3.29
C ALA A 117 13.11 -5.16 -4.53
N ILE A 118 14.22 -4.94 -5.26
CA ILE A 118 14.30 -3.99 -6.40
C ILE A 118 13.62 -4.55 -7.66
N VAL A 119 13.24 -5.84 -7.64
CA VAL A 119 12.73 -6.55 -8.81
C VAL A 119 11.50 -7.35 -8.45
N LYS A 120 10.36 -6.93 -9.00
CA LYS A 120 9.18 -7.78 -9.06
C LYS A 120 8.40 -7.57 -10.35
N ASN A 121 8.12 -8.67 -11.03
CA ASN A 121 7.25 -8.69 -12.20
C ASN A 121 5.82 -8.38 -11.73
N SER A 122 5.36 -7.13 -11.86
CA SER A 122 4.00 -6.73 -11.45
C SER A 122 3.00 -6.91 -12.61
N PRO A 123 2.08 -7.88 -12.55
CA PRO A 123 1.04 -8.05 -13.57
C PRO A 123 -0.01 -6.92 -13.57
N LYS A 124 0.01 -6.05 -12.55
CA LYS A 124 -0.88 -4.89 -12.40
C LYS A 124 -0.44 -3.71 -13.29
N TYR A 125 0.85 -3.60 -13.59
CA TYR A 125 1.42 -2.53 -14.42
C TYR A 125 2.41 -3.08 -15.47
N PRO A 126 1.92 -3.68 -16.57
CA PRO A 126 2.77 -4.31 -17.60
C PRO A 126 3.65 -3.33 -18.39
N LYS A 127 3.60 -2.03 -18.08
CA LYS A 127 4.48 -0.98 -18.59
C LYS A 127 5.66 -0.66 -17.66
N LEU A 128 5.58 -0.99 -16.37
CA LEU A 128 6.67 -0.88 -15.38
C LEU A 128 7.55 -2.12 -15.47
N LYS A 129 8.07 -2.41 -16.67
CA LYS A 129 8.34 -3.79 -17.02
C LYS A 129 9.54 -4.39 -16.30
N TYR A 130 10.53 -3.61 -15.86
CA TYR A 130 11.58 -4.08 -14.97
C TYR A 130 12.12 -2.90 -14.15
N ILE A 131 12.42 -3.16 -12.88
CA ILE A 131 13.08 -2.26 -11.91
C ILE A 131 12.14 -1.24 -11.25
N THR A 132 12.14 -1.19 -9.92
CA THR A 132 11.66 -0.03 -9.15
C THR A 132 12.66 1.11 -9.32
N SER A 133 12.25 2.26 -9.84
CA SER A 133 13.15 3.40 -10.03
C SER A 133 13.99 3.63 -8.78
N PHE A 134 15.29 3.89 -8.97
CA PHE A 134 16.21 4.22 -7.89
C PHE A 134 17.01 5.48 -8.21
N ARG A 135 17.54 6.11 -7.17
CA ARG A 135 18.56 7.15 -7.28
C ARG A 135 19.57 7.02 -6.15
N SER A 136 20.83 7.25 -6.46
CA SER A 136 21.97 7.13 -5.56
C SER A 136 22.81 8.41 -5.61
N VAL A 137 23.31 8.85 -4.47
CA VAL A 137 24.39 9.86 -4.38
C VAL A 137 25.54 9.26 -3.59
N ILE A 138 26.75 9.40 -4.11
CA ILE A 138 27.96 8.87 -3.50
C ILE A 138 28.97 10.01 -3.42
N GLN A 139 29.60 10.22 -2.27
CA GLN A 139 30.82 11.01 -2.20
C GLN A 139 32.02 10.10 -1.98
N PHE A 140 33.06 10.32 -2.75
CA PHE A 140 34.26 9.51 -2.69
C PHE A 140 35.52 10.30 -3.00
N TYR A 141 36.62 9.84 -2.41
CA TYR A 141 37.97 10.21 -2.83
C TYR A 141 38.55 9.11 -3.72
N ALA A 142 39.32 9.51 -4.71
CA ALA A 142 40.23 8.62 -5.42
C ALA A 142 41.66 8.94 -4.99
N PHE A 143 42.43 7.95 -4.52
CA PHE A 143 43.84 8.16 -4.13
C PHE A 143 44.77 7.33 -4.99
N ASP A 144 45.91 7.89 -5.41
CA ASP A 144 47.08 7.12 -5.86
C ASP A 144 47.99 6.87 -4.64
N GLN A 145 48.06 5.62 -4.20
CA GLN A 145 48.78 5.27 -2.98
C GLN A 145 50.25 4.91 -3.19
N THR A 146 50.70 4.69 -4.44
CA THR A 146 52.13 4.41 -4.70
C THR A 146 52.94 5.67 -4.95
N GLY A 147 52.30 6.80 -5.28
CA GLY A 147 52.98 8.04 -5.67
C GLY A 147 53.88 7.87 -6.89
N THR A 148 53.66 6.81 -7.68
CA THR A 148 54.52 6.44 -8.83
C THR A 148 54.24 7.29 -10.07
N GLY A 149 53.20 8.14 -10.04
CA GLY A 149 52.81 8.99 -11.17
C GLY A 149 52.18 8.20 -12.33
N LYS A 150 51.82 6.93 -12.11
CA LYS A 150 51.20 6.05 -13.11
C LYS A 150 49.67 6.25 -13.24
N GLY A 151 49.10 7.17 -12.47
CA GLY A 151 47.67 7.50 -12.50
C GLY A 151 46.82 6.64 -11.56
N LEU A 152 45.51 6.90 -11.56
CA LEU A 152 44.53 6.03 -10.93
C LEU A 152 44.51 4.68 -11.67
N GLY A 153 44.24 3.58 -10.97
CA GLY A 153 44.07 2.26 -11.58
C GLY A 153 42.72 2.10 -12.27
N GLU A 154 42.03 0.98 -12.09
CA GLU A 154 41.02 0.55 -13.07
C GLU A 154 39.69 1.27 -12.91
N GLY A 155 39.18 1.41 -11.68
CA GLY A 155 37.96 2.19 -11.44
C GLY A 155 37.17 1.70 -10.25
N MET A 156 35.95 2.22 -10.09
CA MET A 156 34.98 1.70 -9.14
C MET A 156 33.59 1.60 -9.76
N THR A 157 32.75 0.74 -9.18
CA THR A 157 31.36 0.61 -9.62
C THR A 157 30.40 0.73 -8.44
N PHE A 158 29.28 1.40 -8.67
CA PHE A 158 28.06 1.15 -7.91
C PHE A 158 27.32 0.00 -8.57
N MET A 159 26.99 -1.02 -7.80
CA MET A 159 26.43 -2.26 -8.35
C MET A 159 25.15 -2.70 -7.64
N ILE A 160 24.29 -3.37 -8.40
CA ILE A 160 23.12 -4.11 -7.95
C ILE A 160 23.29 -5.56 -8.42
N VAL A 161 23.49 -6.48 -7.48
CA VAL A 161 23.89 -7.87 -7.76
C VAL A 161 23.05 -8.91 -7.00
N PRO A 162 22.85 -10.12 -7.54
CA PRO A 162 22.18 -11.19 -6.81
C PRO A 162 23.13 -11.87 -5.80
N GLY A 163 22.70 -11.99 -4.54
CA GLY A 163 23.47 -12.64 -3.45
C GLY A 163 24.45 -11.72 -2.71
N ALA A 164 24.60 -11.96 -1.39
CA ALA A 164 25.47 -11.17 -0.50
C ALA A 164 26.92 -11.71 -0.42
N GLU A 165 27.12 -13.01 -0.70
CA GLU A 165 28.41 -13.69 -0.57
C GLU A 165 29.01 -14.04 -1.95
N GLY A 166 30.30 -13.75 -2.15
CA GLY A 166 31.08 -14.32 -3.24
C GLY A 166 30.99 -13.60 -4.58
N GLN A 167 31.13 -12.27 -4.57
CA GLN A 167 31.46 -11.56 -5.80
C GLN A 167 32.80 -12.07 -6.37
N PRO A 168 32.94 -12.11 -7.69
CA PRO A 168 34.06 -12.76 -8.36
C PRO A 168 35.42 -12.17 -7.95
N ASN A 169 36.38 -13.06 -7.71
CA ASN A 169 37.76 -12.75 -7.37
C ASN A 169 38.55 -12.17 -8.56
N SER A 170 38.16 -11.01 -9.07
CA SER A 170 38.66 -10.45 -10.33
C SER A 170 39.38 -9.11 -10.14
N THR A 171 40.63 -9.05 -10.58
CA THR A 171 41.50 -7.86 -10.60
C THR A 171 41.48 -7.15 -11.95
N GLY A 172 42.12 -5.98 -12.09
CA GLY A 172 42.27 -5.32 -13.39
C GLY A 172 40.94 -4.75 -13.91
N GLY A 173 40.80 -4.68 -15.24
CA GLY A 173 39.60 -4.17 -15.92
C GLY A 173 38.30 -4.97 -15.71
N TYR A 174 38.33 -5.96 -14.82
CA TYR A 174 37.14 -6.68 -14.39
C TYR A 174 36.41 -5.97 -13.23
N LEU A 175 36.97 -4.88 -12.69
CA LEU A 175 36.38 -3.98 -11.68
C LEU A 175 35.86 -4.67 -10.40
N GLY A 176 36.35 -5.87 -10.09
CA GLY A 176 35.84 -6.70 -8.99
C GLY A 176 34.41 -7.22 -9.22
N LEU A 177 33.90 -7.14 -10.46
CA LEU A 177 32.50 -7.37 -10.81
C LEU A 177 32.26 -8.71 -11.52
N LEU A 178 33.18 -9.19 -12.38
CA LEU A 178 33.01 -10.42 -13.18
C LEU A 178 34.30 -11.27 -13.29
N ASN A 179 34.19 -12.60 -13.11
CA ASN A 179 35.30 -13.55 -13.35
C ASN A 179 35.34 -13.97 -14.84
N GLY A 180 36.09 -13.25 -15.67
CA GLY A 180 36.37 -13.63 -17.06
C GLY A 180 35.25 -13.36 -18.08
N ALA A 181 35.41 -13.93 -19.28
CA ALA A 181 34.63 -13.65 -20.50
C ALA A 181 33.10 -13.58 -20.28
N PRO A 182 32.38 -12.73 -21.06
CA PRO A 182 30.96 -12.46 -20.86
C PRO A 182 30.14 -13.74 -20.75
N ARG A 183 29.41 -13.88 -19.66
CA ARG A 183 28.51 -15.04 -19.46
C ARG A 183 27.35 -14.93 -20.45
N ALA A 184 26.85 -16.08 -20.91
CA ALA A 184 25.66 -16.11 -21.72
C ALA A 184 24.52 -15.31 -21.04
N PRO A 185 23.69 -14.56 -21.79
CA PRO A 185 22.68 -13.62 -21.26
C PRO A 185 21.60 -14.26 -20.35
N THR A 186 21.67 -15.56 -20.12
CA THR A 186 20.77 -16.34 -19.29
C THR A 186 21.31 -16.64 -17.89
N GLN A 187 22.53 -16.23 -17.51
CA GLN A 187 23.18 -16.74 -16.29
C GLN A 187 23.83 -15.71 -15.33
N ALA A 188 23.87 -14.40 -15.62
CA ALA A 188 24.25 -13.39 -14.63
C ALA A 188 23.51 -12.07 -14.88
N SER A 189 23.05 -11.44 -13.80
CA SER A 189 22.06 -10.35 -13.83
C SER A 189 22.51 -9.18 -12.96
N SER A 190 23.65 -8.57 -13.28
CA SER A 190 24.18 -7.40 -12.57
C SER A 190 23.89 -6.12 -13.34
N PHE A 191 23.53 -5.06 -12.60
CA PHE A 191 23.65 -3.68 -13.06
C PHE A 191 24.86 -3.10 -12.37
N ALA A 192 25.75 -2.49 -13.13
CA ALA A 192 26.80 -1.66 -12.59
C ALA A 192 26.78 -0.33 -13.32
N ALA A 193 27.06 0.72 -12.59
CA ALA A 193 27.41 1.97 -13.21
C ALA A 193 28.81 2.34 -12.71
N GLU A 194 29.70 2.44 -13.69
CA GLU A 194 31.13 2.48 -13.51
C GLU A 194 31.63 3.91 -13.60
N ILE A 195 32.63 4.17 -12.77
CA ILE A 195 33.51 5.32 -12.89
C ILE A 195 34.86 4.71 -13.22
N ASP A 196 35.13 4.63 -14.52
CA ASP A 196 36.31 4.02 -15.08
C ASP A 196 37.41 5.07 -15.23
N THR A 197 38.57 4.75 -14.67
CA THR A 197 39.73 5.62 -14.67
C THR A 197 40.84 5.15 -15.60
N ARG A 198 40.64 4.06 -16.35
CA ARG A 198 41.63 3.48 -17.24
C ARG A 198 41.01 2.78 -18.45
N GLN A 199 41.24 3.34 -19.64
CA GLN A 199 40.88 2.72 -20.90
C GLN A 199 41.50 1.32 -21.08
N GLN A 200 40.67 0.32 -21.38
CA GLN A 200 41.08 -1.02 -21.76
C GLN A 200 40.53 -1.38 -23.16
N GLU A 201 41.42 -1.51 -24.15
CA GLU A 201 41.02 -1.80 -25.54
C GLU A 201 40.28 -3.14 -25.69
N GLU A 202 40.54 -4.11 -24.80
CA GLU A 202 39.91 -5.45 -24.81
C GLU A 202 38.39 -5.41 -24.56
N PHE A 203 37.90 -4.39 -23.86
CA PHE A 203 36.47 -4.21 -23.53
C PHE A 203 35.77 -3.16 -24.41
N SER A 204 36.48 -2.63 -25.42
CA SER A 204 36.00 -1.55 -26.30
C SER A 204 35.74 -0.22 -25.56
N ASP A 205 36.56 0.08 -24.54
CA ASP A 205 36.41 1.30 -23.76
C ASP A 205 36.69 2.56 -24.59
N PRO A 206 35.93 3.63 -24.32
CA PRO A 206 36.25 4.93 -24.88
C PRO A 206 37.64 5.42 -24.44
N PRO A 207 38.22 6.36 -25.19
CA PRO A 207 39.42 7.04 -24.75
C PRO A 207 39.15 7.88 -23.49
N TYR A 208 40.13 7.88 -22.58
CA TYR A 208 40.17 8.64 -21.31
C TYR A 208 39.21 8.12 -20.23
N HIS A 209 39.20 8.77 -19.05
CA HIS A 209 38.29 8.42 -17.97
C HIS A 209 36.85 8.58 -18.45
N HIS A 210 35.97 7.64 -18.12
CA HIS A 210 34.56 7.67 -18.51
C HIS A 210 33.66 7.25 -17.37
N VAL A 211 32.38 7.61 -17.51
CA VAL A 211 31.32 6.92 -16.77
C VAL A 211 30.56 6.02 -17.72
N GLY A 212 30.17 4.86 -17.24
CA GLY A 212 29.57 3.81 -18.03
C GLY A 212 28.39 3.15 -17.33
N VAL A 213 27.52 2.53 -18.11
CA VAL A 213 26.48 1.64 -17.61
C VAL A 213 26.73 0.26 -18.15
N ASP A 214 26.97 -0.66 -17.23
CA ASP A 214 27.26 -2.06 -17.46
C ASP A 214 26.04 -2.91 -17.10
N ILE A 215 25.65 -3.74 -18.06
CA ILE A 215 24.55 -4.68 -17.90
C ILE A 215 25.03 -6.06 -18.28
N THR A 216 25.17 -6.95 -17.29
CA THR A 216 25.54 -8.38 -17.47
C THR A 216 26.90 -8.65 -18.14
N SER A 217 27.65 -7.59 -18.47
CA SER A 217 28.93 -7.57 -19.18
C SER A 217 29.75 -6.38 -18.68
N LEU A 218 31.07 -6.44 -18.86
CA LEU A 218 32.01 -5.33 -18.64
C LEU A 218 32.10 -4.38 -19.84
N GLN A 219 31.38 -4.70 -20.93
CA GLN A 219 31.25 -3.77 -22.04
C GLN A 219 30.06 -2.85 -21.75
N SER A 220 30.39 -1.59 -21.50
CA SER A 220 29.43 -0.51 -21.32
C SER A 220 28.41 -0.49 -22.45
N ILE A 221 27.13 -0.66 -22.13
CA ILE A 221 26.04 -0.54 -23.11
C ILE A 221 25.83 0.92 -23.51
N ALA A 222 26.32 1.85 -22.69
CA ALA A 222 26.43 3.26 -22.97
C ALA A 222 27.44 3.88 -22.02
N TYR A 223 28.20 4.84 -22.52
CA TYR A 223 29.21 5.55 -21.76
C TYR A 223 29.27 7.02 -22.18
N LYS A 224 29.90 7.84 -21.35
CA LYS A 224 30.34 9.19 -21.72
C LYS A 224 31.72 9.44 -21.14
N SER A 225 32.66 9.81 -22.02
CA SER A 225 33.99 10.24 -21.59
C SER A 225 33.91 11.58 -20.87
N LEU A 226 34.74 11.76 -19.85
CA LEU A 226 34.88 13.03 -19.13
C LEU A 226 35.51 14.12 -20.02
N SER A 227 36.12 13.76 -21.16
CA SER A 227 36.58 14.74 -22.14
C SER A 227 35.42 15.31 -22.96
N HIS A 228 35.33 16.65 -23.05
CA HIS A 228 34.42 17.34 -23.95
C HIS A 228 34.77 17.02 -25.42
N GLU A 229 34.10 16.03 -26.02
CA GLU A 229 34.00 15.94 -27.47
C GLU A 229 32.87 16.87 -27.95
N ASP A 230 33.23 18.10 -28.28
CA ASP A 230 32.57 18.86 -29.35
C ASP A 230 33.66 19.21 -30.39
N ASP A 231 33.66 18.47 -31.49
CA ASP A 231 34.09 18.80 -32.86
C ASP A 231 35.45 19.46 -33.21
N ASP A 232 36.37 19.77 -32.30
CA ASP A 232 37.68 20.34 -32.69
C ASP A 232 38.85 19.36 -32.49
N ALA A 233 39.17 18.63 -33.56
CA ALA A 233 40.29 17.69 -33.69
C ALA A 233 41.70 18.33 -33.58
N ASN A 234 41.86 19.51 -32.97
CA ASN A 234 43.13 20.22 -32.89
C ASN A 234 43.39 20.99 -31.58
N ALA A 235 42.63 20.79 -30.51
CA ALA A 235 42.97 21.34 -29.21
C ALA A 235 43.65 20.28 -28.34
N ALA A 236 44.95 20.43 -28.10
CA ALA A 236 45.66 19.79 -26.98
C ALA A 236 45.20 20.41 -25.64
N ALA A 237 43.90 20.34 -25.37
CA ALA A 237 43.27 20.85 -24.17
C ALA A 237 43.32 19.76 -23.09
N THR A 238 43.91 20.11 -21.95
CA THR A 238 44.01 19.28 -20.75
C THR A 238 42.62 18.76 -20.37
N PHE A 239 42.41 17.45 -20.49
CA PHE A 239 41.13 16.81 -20.18
C PHE A 239 40.90 16.82 -18.67
N PRO A 240 39.68 17.10 -18.17
CA PRO A 240 39.37 16.99 -16.75
C PRO A 240 39.42 15.51 -16.36
N MET A 241 40.53 15.09 -15.76
CA MET A 241 40.67 13.76 -15.20
C MET A 241 40.18 13.76 -13.75
N ILE A 242 39.82 12.57 -13.26
CA ILE A 242 39.63 12.38 -11.82
C ILE A 242 41.01 12.56 -11.19
N GLU A 243 41.15 13.61 -10.38
CA GLU A 243 42.40 13.99 -9.74
C GLU A 243 42.57 13.22 -8.42
N PRO A 244 43.72 12.57 -8.20
CA PRO A 244 44.01 11.94 -6.92
C PRO A 244 43.93 12.94 -5.76
N GLY A 245 43.19 12.59 -4.71
CA GLY A 245 43.01 13.40 -3.51
C GLY A 245 41.85 14.40 -3.58
N THR A 246 41.19 14.52 -4.72
CA THR A 246 40.00 15.38 -4.88
C THR A 246 38.73 14.63 -4.45
N LEU A 247 37.84 15.32 -3.74
CA LEU A 247 36.55 14.77 -3.33
C LEU A 247 35.55 14.94 -4.47
N TYR A 248 34.95 13.84 -4.91
CA TYR A 248 33.94 13.84 -5.95
C TYR A 248 32.58 13.45 -5.39
N SER A 249 31.53 13.98 -6.00
CA SER A 249 30.16 13.55 -5.80
C SER A 249 29.62 12.97 -7.10
N ALA A 250 29.03 11.78 -7.03
CA ALA A 250 28.42 11.11 -8.16
C ALA A 250 26.92 10.89 -7.90
N TRP A 251 26.07 11.30 -8.84
CA TRP A 251 24.63 11.06 -8.83
C TRP A 251 24.29 10.05 -9.90
N MET A 252 23.44 9.11 -9.54
CA MET A 252 23.06 8.01 -10.40
C MET A 252 21.57 7.84 -10.27
N SER A 253 20.82 7.87 -11.38
CA SER A 253 19.38 7.67 -11.35
C SER A 253 18.95 6.68 -12.40
N TRP A 254 17.90 5.93 -12.11
CA TRP A 254 17.25 5.04 -13.04
C TRP A 254 15.74 5.24 -12.96
N ASP A 255 15.15 5.70 -14.06
CA ASP A 255 13.70 5.78 -14.25
C ASP A 255 13.23 4.61 -15.11
N SER A 256 12.57 3.64 -14.49
CA SER A 256 12.06 2.47 -15.20
C SER A 256 10.87 2.73 -16.11
N SER A 257 10.12 3.84 -15.94
CA SER A 257 9.08 4.20 -16.92
C SER A 257 9.64 4.79 -18.20
N ALA A 258 10.69 5.59 -18.08
CA ALA A 258 11.35 6.21 -19.21
C ALA A 258 12.41 5.30 -19.83
N GLY A 259 12.86 4.27 -19.09
CA GLY A 259 14.03 3.47 -19.45
C GLY A 259 15.29 4.33 -19.50
N LEU A 260 15.36 5.33 -18.63
CA LEU A 260 16.40 6.36 -18.65
C LEU A 260 17.32 6.18 -17.44
N ALA A 261 18.61 5.96 -17.69
CA ALA A 261 19.65 6.06 -16.67
C ALA A 261 20.31 7.44 -16.78
N GLU A 262 20.57 8.09 -15.66
CA GLU A 262 21.38 9.32 -15.64
C GLU A 262 22.56 9.16 -14.71
N ILE A 263 23.74 9.59 -15.15
CA ILE A 263 24.94 9.66 -14.34
C ILE A 263 25.47 11.09 -14.41
N ASN A 264 25.65 11.68 -13.23
CA ASN A 264 26.32 12.96 -13.07
C ASN A 264 27.53 12.81 -12.17
N LEU A 265 28.60 13.52 -12.49
CA LEU A 265 29.82 13.58 -11.68
C LEU A 265 30.23 15.04 -11.51
N GLU A 266 30.53 15.44 -10.28
CA GLU A 266 31.01 16.80 -9.98
C GLU A 266 32.07 16.77 -8.87
N GLU A 267 32.95 17.78 -8.86
CA GLU A 267 33.86 18.00 -7.74
C GLU A 267 33.05 18.53 -6.55
N ALA A 268 33.17 17.89 -5.39
CA ALA A 268 32.40 18.26 -4.22
C ALA A 268 32.83 19.64 -3.67
N ALA A 269 31.88 20.37 -3.09
CA ALA A 269 32.16 21.65 -2.47
C ALA A 269 33.25 21.54 -1.37
N LYS A 270 34.18 22.49 -1.36
CA LYS A 270 35.35 22.52 -0.44
C LYS A 270 35.00 22.47 1.06
N ASN A 271 33.75 22.71 1.42
CA ASN A 271 33.26 22.63 2.80
C ASN A 271 32.88 21.20 3.25
N GLY A 272 32.96 20.20 2.35
CA GLY A 272 32.64 18.81 2.68
C GLY A 272 31.18 18.58 3.07
N ALA A 273 30.28 19.47 2.66
CA ALA A 273 28.87 19.35 2.98
C ALA A 273 28.26 18.11 2.30
N SER A 274 27.39 17.41 3.04
CA SER A 274 26.64 16.29 2.50
C SER A 274 25.74 16.71 1.34
N PRO A 275 25.77 15.98 0.23
CA PRO A 275 25.04 16.36 -0.98
C PRO A 275 23.56 16.02 -0.81
N GLU A 276 22.70 16.91 -1.32
CA GLU A 276 21.30 16.58 -1.58
C GLU A 276 21.12 16.12 -3.03
N PHE A 277 19.99 15.47 -3.33
CA PHE A 277 19.67 15.10 -4.70
C PHE A 277 19.38 16.35 -5.53
N ASP A 278 20.36 16.81 -6.31
CA ASP A 278 20.19 17.84 -7.33
C ASP A 278 20.58 17.28 -8.71
N SER A 279 19.59 16.85 -9.48
CA SER A 279 19.79 16.34 -10.84
C SER A 279 20.10 17.46 -11.86
N ASN A 280 20.02 18.73 -11.45
CA ASN A 280 20.16 19.90 -12.31
C ASN A 280 21.34 20.80 -11.95
N SER A 281 22.32 20.29 -11.21
CA SER A 281 23.57 21.01 -10.95
C SER A 281 24.20 21.48 -12.27
N GLU A 282 24.28 22.79 -12.44
CA GLU A 282 24.99 23.43 -13.56
C GLU A 282 26.52 23.29 -13.42
N GLN A 283 27.00 22.75 -12.29
CA GLN A 283 28.42 22.58 -11.96
C GLN A 283 28.93 21.16 -12.23
N ALA A 284 28.07 20.26 -12.73
CA ALA A 284 28.46 18.90 -13.07
C ALA A 284 29.58 18.89 -14.12
N LEU A 285 30.68 18.20 -13.81
CA LEU A 285 31.78 17.94 -14.76
C LEU A 285 31.30 17.08 -15.93
N LEU A 286 30.31 16.22 -15.66
CA LEU A 286 29.67 15.39 -16.66
C LEU A 286 28.20 15.16 -16.29
N LYS A 287 27.31 15.34 -17.27
CA LYS A 287 25.89 15.00 -17.19
C LYS A 287 25.52 14.17 -18.41
N HIS A 288 25.10 12.93 -18.18
CA HIS A 288 24.76 12.03 -19.26
C HIS A 288 23.48 11.25 -18.97
N SER A 289 22.52 11.33 -19.90
CA SER A 289 21.26 10.59 -19.85
C SER A 289 21.26 9.54 -20.95
N ILE A 290 21.11 8.28 -20.55
CA ILE A 290 21.19 7.10 -21.41
C ILE A 290 19.79 6.48 -21.51
N SER A 291 19.27 6.36 -22.74
CA SER A 291 18.06 5.58 -23.01
C SER A 291 18.42 4.11 -23.20
N ILE A 292 17.94 3.25 -22.32
CA ILE A 292 18.22 1.80 -22.28
C ILE A 292 16.99 1.01 -22.78
N LEU A 293 16.05 1.67 -23.49
CA LEU A 293 14.75 1.13 -23.91
C LEU A 293 14.81 -0.11 -24.83
N ASP A 294 15.92 -0.33 -25.53
CA ASP A 294 16.10 -1.47 -26.44
C ASP A 294 16.84 -2.67 -25.81
N SER A 295 17.49 -2.48 -24.66
CA SER A 295 18.26 -3.51 -23.94
C SER A 295 17.44 -4.26 -22.86
N VAL A 296 16.13 -4.02 -22.82
CA VAL A 296 15.18 -4.32 -21.71
C VAL A 296 14.80 -5.80 -21.56
N ASN A 297 15.61 -6.73 -22.09
CA ASN A 297 15.57 -8.14 -21.68
C ASN A 297 16.55 -8.39 -20.54
N PHE A 298 16.60 -7.46 -19.60
CA PHE A 298 17.42 -7.56 -18.40
C PHE A 298 16.70 -8.43 -17.37
N TYR A 299 17.12 -9.69 -17.29
CA TYR A 299 16.52 -10.69 -16.40
C TYR A 299 17.24 -10.69 -15.05
N TYR A 300 16.81 -9.89 -14.08
CA TYR A 300 17.15 -10.15 -12.68
C TYR A 300 16.41 -11.40 -12.20
N ASN A 301 17.16 -12.49 -11.98
CA ASN A 301 16.59 -13.81 -11.69
C ASN A 301 16.53 -14.16 -10.19
N GLY A 302 16.80 -13.21 -9.28
CA GLY A 302 16.85 -13.46 -7.83
C GLY A 302 15.79 -12.69 -7.02
N PRO A 303 15.17 -13.29 -5.99
CA PRO A 303 14.31 -12.58 -5.05
C PRO A 303 15.08 -11.64 -4.10
N ASP A 304 16.39 -11.87 -3.94
CA ASP A 304 17.28 -11.14 -3.02
C ASP A 304 18.38 -10.44 -3.83
N MET A 305 18.22 -9.13 -4.04
CA MET A 305 19.22 -8.28 -4.71
C MET A 305 19.94 -7.45 -3.67
N TYR A 306 21.23 -7.25 -3.86
CA TYR A 306 22.07 -6.47 -2.95
C TYR A 306 22.67 -5.28 -3.68
N VAL A 307 22.84 -4.19 -2.95
CA VAL A 307 23.42 -2.95 -3.47
C VAL A 307 24.73 -2.66 -2.75
N GLY A 308 25.70 -2.12 -3.46
CA GLY A 308 27.01 -1.86 -2.89
C GLY A 308 28.00 -1.36 -3.91
N PHE A 309 29.28 -1.54 -3.58
CA PHE A 309 30.40 -1.00 -4.33
C PHE A 309 31.47 -2.05 -4.56
N SER A 310 32.09 -2.03 -5.73
CA SER A 310 33.28 -2.83 -6.04
C SER A 310 34.37 -1.96 -6.64
N SER A 311 35.61 -2.39 -6.48
CA SER A 311 36.75 -1.81 -7.16
C SER A 311 37.82 -2.88 -7.36
N ALA A 312 38.64 -2.70 -8.39
CA ALA A 312 39.83 -3.50 -8.62
C ALA A 312 41.00 -2.62 -9.06
N THR A 313 42.20 -3.13 -8.83
CA THR A 313 43.44 -2.55 -9.32
C THR A 313 44.14 -3.50 -10.28
N GLY A 314 44.86 -2.92 -11.25
CA GLY A 314 45.64 -3.64 -12.25
C GLY A 314 47.12 -3.72 -11.90
N GLU A 315 47.89 -4.43 -12.72
CA GLU A 315 49.32 -4.61 -12.50
C GLU A 315 50.07 -3.27 -12.54
N GLY A 316 50.66 -2.90 -11.40
CA GLY A 316 51.44 -1.66 -11.26
C GLY A 316 50.61 -0.39 -11.03
N ALA A 317 49.32 -0.50 -10.73
CA ALA A 317 48.45 0.58 -10.28
C ALA A 317 47.91 0.30 -8.86
N SER A 318 47.80 1.33 -8.02
CA SER A 318 47.34 1.22 -6.63
C SER A 318 46.41 2.39 -6.30
N ASN A 319 45.17 2.28 -6.75
CA ASN A 319 44.14 3.24 -6.42
C ASN A 319 43.25 2.72 -5.29
N SER A 320 42.92 3.62 -4.38
CA SER A 320 41.97 3.38 -3.32
C SER A 320 40.84 4.38 -3.44
N PHE A 321 39.66 3.84 -3.76
CA PHE A 321 38.41 4.58 -3.67
C PHE A 321 37.91 4.49 -2.23
N ARG A 322 37.70 5.66 -1.62
CA ARG A 322 37.17 5.78 -0.26
C ARG A 322 35.83 6.47 -0.29
N ILE A 323 34.79 5.77 0.14
CA ILE A 323 33.42 6.30 0.17
C ILE A 323 33.18 6.89 1.55
N THR A 324 32.88 8.19 1.56
CA THR A 324 32.65 8.98 2.78
C THR A 324 31.17 9.25 3.02
N PHE A 325 30.37 9.20 1.95
CA PHE A 325 28.93 9.39 1.99
C PHE A 325 28.24 8.50 0.96
N TRP A 326 27.10 7.93 1.36
CA TRP A 326 26.22 7.23 0.43
C TRP A 326 24.75 7.45 0.81
N MET A 327 23.95 7.92 -0.14
CA MET A 327 22.49 7.95 -0.05
C MET A 327 21.89 7.15 -1.19
N PHE A 328 20.99 6.23 -0.87
CA PHE A 328 20.29 5.41 -1.86
C PHE A 328 18.79 5.45 -1.62
N GLU A 329 18.04 5.89 -2.62
CA GLU A 329 16.59 5.87 -2.62
C GLU A 329 16.04 4.94 -3.68
N TYR A 330 15.02 4.18 -3.33
CA TYR A 330 14.33 3.28 -4.27
C TYR A 330 12.84 3.21 -3.93
N LEU A 331 12.03 2.91 -4.94
CA LEU A 331 10.60 2.65 -4.75
C LEU A 331 10.39 1.24 -4.22
N GLU A 332 9.69 1.10 -3.11
CA GLU A 332 9.29 -0.20 -2.56
C GLU A 332 7.78 -0.37 -2.73
N GLU A 333 7.34 -1.53 -3.27
CA GLU A 333 5.93 -1.87 -3.36
C GLU A 333 5.41 -2.21 -1.96
N ASP A 334 4.27 -1.65 -1.57
CA ASP A 334 3.62 -2.02 -0.32
C ASP A 334 3.33 -3.53 -0.34
N ALA A 335 3.87 -4.27 0.63
CA ALA A 335 3.72 -5.73 0.71
C ALA A 335 2.24 -6.22 0.68
N SER A 336 1.27 -5.33 0.93
CA SER A 336 -0.17 -5.57 0.77
C SER A 336 -0.71 -5.54 -0.67
N ALA A 337 0.06 -5.07 -1.66
CA ALA A 337 -0.31 -5.01 -3.08
C ALA A 337 0.12 -6.26 -3.88
N ALA A 338 0.93 -7.12 -3.27
CA ALA A 338 1.69 -8.21 -3.86
C ALA A 338 0.94 -9.53 -4.15
N GLU A 339 -0.40 -9.60 -4.08
CA GLU A 339 -1.13 -10.82 -4.49
C GLU A 339 -1.34 -10.89 -6.01
N PRO A 340 -0.97 -12.01 -6.66
CA PRO A 340 -1.11 -12.18 -8.10
C PRO A 340 -2.59 -12.35 -8.46
N HIS A 341 -3.21 -11.28 -8.96
CA HIS A 341 -4.50 -11.39 -9.64
C HIS A 341 -4.29 -12.23 -10.91
N ARG A 342 -4.67 -13.51 -10.86
CA ARG A 342 -4.70 -14.44 -12.00
C ARG A 342 -5.76 -13.95 -13.00
N ARG A 343 -5.45 -12.87 -13.74
CA ARG A 343 -6.22 -12.42 -14.89
C ARG A 343 -5.93 -13.39 -16.02
N THR A 344 -6.75 -14.42 -16.13
CA THR A 344 -6.99 -15.12 -17.41
C THR A 344 -7.16 -14.08 -18.51
N LYS A 345 -6.72 -14.37 -19.75
CA LYS A 345 -6.79 -13.54 -20.98
C LYS A 345 -8.22 -13.13 -21.38
N ALA A 346 -8.99 -12.61 -20.43
CA ALA A 346 -10.40 -12.26 -20.51
C ALA A 346 -10.60 -11.09 -21.47
N TRP A 347 -9.59 -10.22 -21.65
CA TRP A 347 -9.69 -9.14 -22.63
C TRP A 347 -9.65 -9.65 -24.09
N LEU A 348 -8.92 -10.74 -24.39
CA LEU A 348 -8.97 -11.39 -25.70
C LEU A 348 -10.31 -12.10 -25.92
N VAL A 349 -10.83 -12.75 -24.87
CA VAL A 349 -12.17 -13.36 -24.89
C VAL A 349 -13.26 -12.29 -25.06
N VAL A 350 -13.13 -11.15 -24.37
CA VAL A 350 -14.04 -10.00 -24.51
C VAL A 350 -13.89 -9.36 -25.89
N ALA A 351 -12.69 -9.23 -26.45
CA ALA A 351 -12.50 -8.69 -27.80
C ALA A 351 -13.14 -9.60 -28.87
N VAL A 352 -12.97 -10.93 -28.76
CA VAL A 352 -13.64 -11.90 -29.64
C VAL A 352 -15.15 -11.88 -29.43
N ILE A 353 -15.65 -11.77 -28.19
CA ILE A 353 -17.08 -11.65 -27.88
C ILE A 353 -17.65 -10.32 -28.41
N VAL A 354 -16.90 -9.22 -28.33
CA VAL A 354 -17.33 -7.90 -28.84
C VAL A 354 -17.36 -7.91 -30.37
N CYS A 355 -16.38 -8.54 -31.03
CA CYS A 355 -16.41 -8.71 -32.48
C CYS A 355 -17.54 -9.65 -32.92
N ALA A 356 -17.74 -10.78 -32.23
CA ALA A 356 -18.81 -11.73 -32.52
C ALA A 356 -20.20 -11.14 -32.25
N THR A 357 -20.38 -10.38 -31.17
CA THR A 357 -21.64 -9.66 -30.87
C THR A 357 -21.86 -8.50 -31.83
N GLY A 358 -20.80 -7.80 -32.26
CA GLY A 358 -20.87 -6.77 -33.29
C GLY A 358 -21.34 -7.33 -34.64
N VAL A 359 -20.77 -8.46 -35.07
CA VAL A 359 -21.20 -9.18 -36.28
C VAL A 359 -22.61 -9.72 -36.12
N ALA A 360 -22.96 -10.28 -34.97
CA ALA A 360 -24.32 -10.77 -34.69
C ALA A 360 -25.35 -9.64 -34.67
N LEU A 361 -25.02 -8.48 -34.10
CA LEU A 361 -25.88 -7.28 -34.11
C LEU A 361 -26.00 -6.68 -35.51
N PHE A 362 -24.93 -6.71 -36.31
CA PHE A 362 -24.99 -6.28 -37.71
C PHE A 362 -25.89 -7.21 -38.54
N LEU A 363 -25.73 -8.52 -38.40
CA LEU A 363 -26.59 -9.52 -39.04
C LEU A 363 -28.04 -9.39 -38.53
N LEU A 364 -28.25 -9.14 -37.24
CA LEU A 364 -29.57 -8.88 -36.67
C LEU A 364 -30.18 -7.59 -37.23
N CYS A 365 -29.42 -6.52 -37.40
CA CYS A 365 -29.87 -5.29 -38.04
C CYS A 365 -30.22 -5.49 -39.52
N VAL A 366 -29.47 -6.32 -40.25
CA VAL A 366 -29.78 -6.71 -41.62
C VAL A 366 -31.05 -7.56 -41.66
N CYS A 367 -31.19 -8.55 -40.77
CA CYS A 367 -32.41 -9.36 -40.61
C CYS A 367 -33.61 -8.51 -40.23
N ILE A 368 -33.47 -7.54 -39.31
CA ILE A 368 -34.51 -6.58 -38.93
C ILE A 368 -34.82 -5.63 -40.09
N GLY A 369 -33.85 -5.26 -40.92
CA GLY A 369 -34.05 -4.45 -42.13
C GLY A 369 -34.84 -5.21 -43.20
N LEU A 370 -34.51 -6.47 -43.44
CA LEU A 370 -35.23 -7.37 -44.35
C LEU A 370 -36.61 -7.74 -43.80
N TRP A 371 -36.71 -7.96 -42.49
CA TRP A 371 -37.96 -8.18 -41.78
C TRP A 371 -38.83 -6.92 -41.79
N ARG A 372 -38.30 -5.71 -41.58
CA ARG A 372 -39.03 -4.44 -41.75
C ARG A 372 -39.50 -4.24 -43.18
N ARG A 373 -38.71 -4.62 -44.17
CA ARG A 373 -39.13 -4.57 -45.59
C ARG A 373 -40.30 -5.53 -45.86
N ARG A 374 -40.33 -6.73 -45.25
CA ARG A 374 -41.47 -7.65 -45.31
C ARG A 374 -42.67 -7.21 -44.45
N TYR A 375 -42.42 -6.74 -43.23
CA TYR A 375 -43.40 -6.31 -42.24
C TYR A 375 -44.12 -5.01 -42.64
N LEU A 376 -43.42 -4.06 -43.28
CA LEU A 376 -44.06 -2.87 -43.87
C LEU A 376 -44.88 -3.21 -45.12
N HIS A 377 -44.59 -4.32 -45.79
CA HIS A 377 -45.36 -4.82 -46.94
C HIS A 377 -46.61 -5.61 -46.51
N GLU A 378 -46.60 -6.24 -45.34
CA GLU A 378 -47.70 -7.09 -44.84
C GLU A 378 -48.49 -6.49 -43.65
N GLY A 379 -48.04 -5.38 -43.07
CA GLY A 379 -48.57 -4.81 -41.81
C GLY A 379 -49.54 -3.62 -41.92
N ARG A 380 -50.22 -3.40 -43.05
CA ARG A 380 -51.47 -2.62 -43.07
C ARG A 380 -52.60 -3.50 -42.50
N ARG A 381 -52.53 -3.86 -41.23
CA ARG A 381 -53.65 -4.37 -40.40
C ARG A 381 -53.10 -4.75 -39.02
N ALA A 382 -53.92 -4.53 -38.02
CA ALA A 382 -53.78 -4.93 -36.63
C ALA A 382 -52.79 -4.10 -35.79
N ALA A 383 -53.36 -3.03 -35.24
CA ALA A 383 -52.85 -2.31 -34.10
C ALA A 383 -52.95 -3.12 -32.79
N SER A 384 -52.19 -2.61 -31.82
CA SER A 384 -52.35 -2.74 -30.36
C SER A 384 -51.53 -3.81 -29.63
N MET A 385 -50.96 -3.34 -28.52
CA MET A 385 -50.51 -4.02 -27.30
C MET A 385 -49.02 -4.33 -27.12
N ALA A 386 -48.49 -3.59 -26.13
CA ALA A 386 -47.53 -3.96 -25.08
C ALA A 386 -46.02 -4.01 -25.40
N GLY A 387 -45.30 -3.02 -24.86
CA GLY A 387 -43.85 -2.99 -24.67
C GLY A 387 -43.37 -4.05 -23.68
N SER A 388 -42.23 -4.70 -23.93
CA SER A 388 -40.83 -4.25 -23.75
C SER A 388 -40.27 -4.67 -22.38
N LYS A 389 -39.41 -5.69 -22.38
CA LYS A 389 -38.58 -6.15 -21.26
C LYS A 389 -37.11 -5.85 -21.60
N ASP A 390 -36.46 -5.04 -20.76
CA ASP A 390 -35.01 -4.79 -20.74
C ASP A 390 -34.29 -5.70 -19.73
N THR A 391 -33.11 -6.19 -20.10
CA THR A 391 -32.21 -7.02 -19.31
C THR A 391 -30.93 -6.27 -18.93
N GLY A 392 -30.76 -6.01 -17.63
CA GLY A 392 -29.50 -5.63 -16.99
C GLY A 392 -29.40 -6.37 -15.65
N SER A 393 -28.69 -7.50 -15.61
CA SER A 393 -29.04 -8.63 -14.73
C SER A 393 -27.99 -9.06 -13.69
N SER A 394 -27.37 -8.15 -12.92
CA SER A 394 -26.63 -8.62 -11.72
C SER A 394 -26.82 -7.79 -10.46
N GLY A 395 -26.81 -6.45 -10.52
CA GLY A 395 -27.18 -5.63 -9.35
C GLY A 395 -28.70 -5.59 -9.08
N ARG A 396 -29.50 -5.76 -10.14
CA ARG A 396 -30.98 -5.69 -10.08
C ARG A 396 -31.62 -7.00 -9.65
N LEU A 397 -30.90 -8.13 -9.75
CA LEU A 397 -31.41 -9.45 -9.36
C LEU A 397 -31.50 -9.57 -7.83
N SER A 398 -30.47 -9.18 -7.09
CA SER A 398 -30.46 -9.26 -5.61
C SER A 398 -31.44 -8.30 -4.93
N LEU A 399 -31.71 -7.13 -5.54
CA LEU A 399 -32.72 -6.19 -5.05
C LEU A 399 -34.16 -6.68 -5.32
N LYS A 400 -34.38 -7.42 -6.42
CA LYS A 400 -35.67 -8.08 -6.70
C LYS A 400 -35.94 -9.26 -5.77
N GLU A 401 -34.91 -9.97 -5.31
CA GLU A 401 -35.05 -11.02 -4.29
C GLU A 401 -35.62 -10.48 -2.97
N LEU A 402 -35.32 -9.23 -2.61
CA LEU A 402 -35.89 -8.58 -1.42
C LEU A 402 -37.39 -8.27 -1.57
N GLU A 403 -37.90 -8.14 -2.80
CA GLU A 403 -39.31 -7.85 -3.06
C GLU A 403 -40.23 -9.07 -2.83
N GLY A 404 -39.67 -10.29 -2.77
CA GLY A 404 -40.40 -11.52 -2.48
C GLY A 404 -40.32 -12.01 -1.03
N LEU A 405 -39.75 -11.21 -0.11
CA LEU A 405 -39.70 -11.55 1.31
C LEU A 405 -41.01 -11.16 2.01
N ASP A 406 -41.91 -12.14 2.20
CA ASP A 406 -43.15 -11.98 2.99
C ASP A 406 -42.90 -11.94 4.52
N TYR A 407 -41.65 -12.08 4.95
CA TYR A 407 -41.24 -12.10 6.36
C TYR A 407 -39.96 -11.26 6.55
N GLY A 408 -39.98 -10.29 7.47
CA GLY A 408 -38.82 -9.43 7.76
C GLY A 408 -39.17 -7.99 8.16
N PRO A 409 -38.16 -7.09 8.19
CA PRO A 409 -38.36 -5.66 8.51
C PRO A 409 -39.32 -4.97 7.53
N ARG A 410 -40.09 -3.99 8.00
CA ARG A 410 -41.14 -3.33 7.23
C ARG A 410 -40.59 -2.63 5.98
N ARG A 411 -41.23 -2.80 4.83
CA ARG A 411 -40.98 -1.96 3.65
C ARG A 411 -41.65 -0.59 3.82
N PHE A 412 -40.84 0.46 3.86
CA PHE A 412 -41.29 1.84 3.93
C PHE A 412 -41.38 2.46 2.55
N GLN A 413 -42.28 3.43 2.38
CA GLN A 413 -42.30 4.28 1.19
C GLN A 413 -41.31 5.44 1.36
N TYR A 414 -40.69 5.89 0.27
CA TYR A 414 -39.76 7.03 0.31
C TYR A 414 -40.42 8.29 0.86
N LYS A 415 -41.68 8.54 0.48
CA LYS A 415 -42.44 9.71 0.93
C LYS A 415 -42.64 9.72 2.45
N GLU A 416 -42.83 8.55 3.05
CA GLU A 416 -42.98 8.39 4.50
C GLU A 416 -41.68 8.75 5.23
N LEU A 417 -40.54 8.23 4.77
CA LEU A 417 -39.23 8.50 5.36
C LEU A 417 -38.75 9.94 5.11
N SER A 418 -39.04 10.48 3.92
CA SER A 418 -38.79 11.89 3.60
C SER A 418 -39.59 12.80 4.53
N ALA A 419 -40.87 12.53 4.77
CA ALA A 419 -41.67 13.29 5.73
C ALA A 419 -41.15 13.15 7.17
N ALA A 420 -40.78 11.93 7.58
CA ALA A 420 -40.27 11.65 8.92
C ALA A 420 -38.95 12.40 9.22
N THR A 421 -38.10 12.58 8.21
CA THR A 421 -36.79 13.26 8.30
C THR A 421 -36.82 14.73 7.85
N LYS A 422 -38.02 15.31 7.66
CA LYS A 422 -38.23 16.69 7.18
C LYS A 422 -37.48 16.97 5.86
N GLY A 423 -37.56 16.04 4.92
CA GLY A 423 -36.89 16.10 3.63
C GLY A 423 -35.39 15.80 3.71
N PHE A 424 -34.95 14.92 4.63
CA PHE A 424 -33.54 14.67 4.92
C PHE A 424 -32.77 15.95 5.27
N SER A 425 -33.36 16.76 6.16
CA SER A 425 -32.78 18.05 6.55
C SER A 425 -31.41 17.88 7.19
N ALA A 426 -30.47 18.76 6.86
CA ALA A 426 -29.15 18.81 7.50
C ALA A 426 -29.23 18.96 9.04
N LYS A 427 -30.32 19.56 9.55
CA LYS A 427 -30.56 19.73 11.00
C LYS A 427 -30.88 18.41 11.72
N GLU A 428 -31.30 17.39 10.99
CA GLU A 428 -31.64 16.07 11.55
C GLU A 428 -30.49 15.07 11.37
N VAL A 429 -29.32 15.49 10.90
CA VAL A 429 -28.17 14.58 10.74
C VAL A 429 -27.64 14.14 12.11
N LEU A 430 -27.60 12.83 12.33
CA LEU A 430 -27.01 12.20 13.51
C LEU A 430 -25.54 11.84 13.29
N GLY A 431 -25.14 11.55 12.06
CA GLY A 431 -23.77 11.21 11.69
C GLY A 431 -23.59 11.08 10.18
N LYS A 432 -22.33 11.25 9.72
CA LYS A 432 -21.90 11.07 8.32
C LYS A 432 -20.65 10.20 8.29
N GLY A 433 -20.59 9.22 7.39
CA GLY A 433 -19.43 8.35 7.22
C GLY A 433 -19.35 7.74 5.83
N GLY A 434 -18.42 6.80 5.62
CA GLY A 434 -18.19 6.15 4.33
C GLY A 434 -19.39 5.37 3.76
N PHE A 435 -20.37 5.06 4.62
CA PHE A 435 -21.60 4.35 4.28
C PHE A 435 -22.80 5.28 4.03
N GLY A 436 -22.59 6.59 4.02
CA GLY A 436 -23.63 7.59 3.78
C GLY A 436 -23.98 8.43 5.02
N CYS A 437 -25.22 8.92 5.08
CA CYS A 437 -25.70 9.85 6.11
C CYS A 437 -26.83 9.22 6.94
N VAL A 438 -26.79 9.40 8.26
CA VAL A 438 -27.85 8.94 9.17
C VAL A 438 -28.65 10.14 9.65
N TYR A 439 -29.97 10.07 9.53
CA TYR A 439 -30.90 11.13 9.89
C TYR A 439 -31.80 10.68 11.04
N ARG A 440 -32.09 11.58 11.98
CA ARG A 440 -33.18 11.42 12.93
C ARG A 440 -34.50 11.58 12.19
N GLY A 441 -35.45 10.70 12.50
CA GLY A 441 -36.80 10.77 11.96
C GLY A 441 -37.85 10.49 13.03
N VAL A 442 -39.07 10.95 12.76
CA VAL A 442 -40.24 10.64 13.58
C VAL A 442 -41.32 10.05 12.67
N LEU A 443 -41.58 8.76 12.80
CA LEU A 443 -42.64 8.08 12.06
C LEU A 443 -44.00 8.42 12.70
N ARG A 444 -44.94 8.87 11.86
CA ARG A 444 -46.33 9.17 12.26
C ARG A 444 -47.20 7.96 11.90
N GLY A 445 -47.46 7.10 12.88
CA GLY A 445 -48.26 5.87 12.73
C GLY A 445 -49.14 5.61 13.94
N LYS A 446 -49.14 4.38 14.48
CA LYS A 446 -49.81 3.99 15.76
C LYS A 446 -49.15 4.63 17.02
N GLY A 447 -48.54 5.80 16.87
CA GLY A 447 -47.71 6.48 17.86
C GLY A 447 -46.65 7.36 17.21
N LEU A 448 -46.00 8.21 18.02
CA LEU A 448 -44.80 8.98 17.65
C LEU A 448 -43.56 8.13 17.95
N GLN A 449 -43.05 7.41 16.94
CA GLN A 449 -41.84 6.59 17.09
C GLN A 449 -40.63 7.34 16.52
N GLN A 450 -39.59 7.52 17.35
CA GLN A 450 -38.31 8.06 16.90
C GLN A 450 -37.49 6.95 16.22
N VAL A 451 -36.88 7.28 15.08
CA VAL A 451 -36.09 6.36 14.27
C VAL A 451 -34.80 7.01 13.79
N ALA A 452 -33.82 6.18 13.43
CA ALA A 452 -32.62 6.58 12.70
C ALA A 452 -32.71 6.05 11.26
N VAL A 453 -32.67 6.93 10.28
CA VAL A 453 -32.76 6.60 8.85
C VAL A 453 -31.37 6.74 8.23
N LYS A 454 -30.72 5.60 7.93
CA LYS A 454 -29.43 5.53 7.24
C LYS A 454 -29.68 5.56 5.73
N ARG A 455 -29.22 6.62 5.06
CA ARG A 455 -29.27 6.80 3.61
C ARG A 455 -27.91 6.45 3.02
N ILE A 456 -27.86 5.35 2.28
CA ILE A 456 -26.64 4.82 1.66
C ILE A 456 -26.29 5.65 0.42
N SER A 457 -25.01 6.04 0.24
CA SER A 457 -24.62 6.84 -0.94
C SER A 457 -24.56 5.98 -2.21
N GLU A 458 -25.04 6.55 -3.33
CA GLU A 458 -25.23 5.86 -4.60
C GLU A 458 -23.91 5.58 -5.37
N THR A 459 -22.77 6.02 -4.84
CA THR A 459 -21.51 6.13 -5.59
C THR A 459 -20.76 4.81 -5.83
N SER A 460 -21.27 3.64 -5.41
CA SER A 460 -20.56 2.37 -5.64
C SER A 460 -21.45 1.11 -5.73
N LYS A 461 -20.96 0.09 -6.44
CA LYS A 461 -21.52 -1.29 -6.41
C LYS A 461 -21.47 -1.93 -5.01
N GLN A 462 -20.66 -1.37 -4.11
CA GLN A 462 -20.45 -1.84 -2.75
C GLN A 462 -21.63 -1.47 -1.84
N GLY A 463 -22.15 -0.24 -1.91
CA GLY A 463 -23.28 0.20 -1.07
C GLY A 463 -24.57 -0.62 -1.28
N ALA A 464 -24.84 -1.06 -2.52
CA ALA A 464 -25.97 -1.96 -2.79
C ALA A 464 -25.78 -3.37 -2.17
N ARG A 465 -24.54 -3.87 -2.09
CA ARG A 465 -24.24 -5.16 -1.45
C ARG A 465 -24.41 -5.08 0.05
N GLU A 466 -23.93 -4.01 0.66
CA GLU A 466 -24.05 -3.74 2.10
C GLU A 466 -25.52 -3.59 2.50
N PHE A 467 -26.31 -2.86 1.71
CA PHE A 467 -27.76 -2.75 1.91
C PHE A 467 -28.44 -4.13 1.91
N VAL A 468 -28.15 -4.97 0.90
CA VAL A 468 -28.73 -6.32 0.80
C VAL A 468 -28.27 -7.21 1.96
N ALA A 469 -26.98 -7.16 2.32
CA ALA A 469 -26.43 -7.92 3.44
C ALA A 469 -27.11 -7.55 4.75
N GLU A 470 -27.29 -6.25 5.00
CA GLU A 470 -27.92 -5.75 6.21
C GLU A 470 -29.39 -6.20 6.28
N VAL A 471 -30.19 -5.99 5.23
CA VAL A 471 -31.60 -6.46 5.22
C VAL A 471 -31.71 -7.97 5.42
N LYS A 472 -30.83 -8.78 4.80
CA LYS A 472 -30.87 -10.25 4.90
C LYS A 472 -30.38 -10.78 6.26
N ILE A 473 -29.37 -10.15 6.86
CA ILE A 473 -28.75 -10.60 8.12
C ILE A 473 -29.47 -9.98 9.32
N ILE A 474 -29.34 -8.66 9.55
CA ILE A 474 -29.91 -8.02 10.76
C ILE A 474 -31.45 -8.06 10.76
N GLY A 475 -32.09 -8.18 9.59
CA GLY A 475 -33.53 -8.33 9.50
C GLY A 475 -34.09 -9.59 10.16
N ARG A 476 -33.26 -10.62 10.37
CA ARG A 476 -33.63 -11.90 11.00
C ARG A 476 -33.13 -12.03 12.45
N LEU A 477 -32.17 -11.20 12.84
CA LEU A 477 -31.57 -11.24 14.17
C LEU A 477 -32.40 -10.42 15.16
N ARG A 478 -32.62 -10.96 16.37
CA ARG A 478 -33.33 -10.30 17.46
C ARG A 478 -32.57 -10.52 18.76
N HIS A 479 -31.93 -9.47 19.26
CA HIS A 479 -31.18 -9.55 20.51
C HIS A 479 -31.12 -8.18 21.20
N LYS A 480 -31.18 -8.14 22.54
CA LYS A 480 -31.22 -6.89 23.33
C LYS A 480 -30.00 -5.99 23.13
N ASN A 481 -28.85 -6.59 22.80
CA ASN A 481 -27.59 -5.89 22.54
C ASN A 481 -27.29 -5.72 21.05
N LEU A 482 -28.29 -5.86 20.17
CA LEU A 482 -28.18 -5.52 18.75
C LEU A 482 -29.08 -4.32 18.42
N VAL A 483 -28.63 -3.46 17.50
CA VAL A 483 -29.46 -2.37 16.98
C VAL A 483 -30.52 -2.97 16.06
N GLN A 484 -31.79 -2.76 16.39
CA GLN A 484 -32.87 -3.37 15.65
C GLN A 484 -33.15 -2.64 14.33
N LEU A 485 -33.05 -3.38 13.22
CA LEU A 485 -33.60 -2.93 11.93
C LEU A 485 -35.13 -3.01 11.97
N LEU A 486 -35.78 -1.86 11.88
CA LEU A 486 -37.24 -1.71 11.84
C LEU A 486 -37.79 -1.88 10.43
N GLY A 487 -37.03 -1.44 9.43
CA GLY A 487 -37.43 -1.54 8.04
C GLY A 487 -36.43 -0.97 7.05
N TRP A 488 -36.84 -0.97 5.80
CA TRP A 488 -36.02 -0.56 4.67
C TRP A 488 -36.88 0.09 3.58
N CYS A 489 -36.25 0.88 2.71
CA CYS A 489 -36.89 1.45 1.52
C CYS A 489 -35.92 1.38 0.35
N PHE A 490 -36.43 0.90 -0.78
CA PHE A 490 -35.79 0.99 -2.08
C PHE A 490 -36.79 1.53 -3.10
N GLU A 491 -36.76 2.85 -3.30
CA GLU A 491 -37.62 3.58 -4.22
C GLU A 491 -36.82 4.74 -4.81
N ARG A 492 -37.07 5.11 -6.08
CA ARG A 492 -36.41 6.26 -6.73
C ARG A 492 -34.87 6.22 -6.71
N GLN A 493 -34.29 5.02 -6.78
CA GLN A 493 -32.84 4.77 -6.65
C GLN A 493 -32.24 5.07 -5.26
N GLU A 494 -33.08 5.31 -4.26
CA GLU A 494 -32.65 5.57 -2.89
C GLU A 494 -32.63 4.28 -2.07
N LEU A 495 -31.51 4.02 -1.39
CA LEU A 495 -31.32 2.89 -0.48
C LEU A 495 -31.36 3.41 0.97
N LEU A 496 -32.44 3.12 1.68
CA LEU A 496 -32.68 3.63 3.03
C LEU A 496 -32.91 2.47 4.02
N LEU A 497 -32.23 2.50 5.15
CA LEU A 497 -32.40 1.56 6.26
C LEU A 497 -32.93 2.33 7.48
N VAL A 498 -33.88 1.74 8.20
CA VAL A 498 -34.59 2.38 9.31
C VAL A 498 -34.35 1.58 10.58
N TYR A 499 -33.68 2.20 11.56
CA TYR A 499 -33.37 1.62 12.87
C TYR A 499 -34.11 2.33 13.99
N GLU A 500 -34.13 1.68 15.15
CA GLU A 500 -34.47 2.36 16.41
C GLU A 500 -33.49 3.51 16.68
N TYR A 501 -34.02 4.63 17.18
CA TYR A 501 -33.21 5.77 17.55
C TYR A 501 -32.48 5.53 18.89
N MET A 502 -31.17 5.81 18.92
CA MET A 502 -30.31 5.66 20.08
C MET A 502 -29.99 7.05 20.64
N PRO A 503 -30.56 7.43 21.79
CA PRO A 503 -30.53 8.82 22.27
C PRO A 503 -29.16 9.30 22.72
N HIS A 504 -28.29 8.38 23.17
CA HIS A 504 -26.95 8.71 23.66
C HIS A 504 -25.85 8.51 22.61
N GLY A 505 -26.24 8.33 21.34
CA GLY A 505 -25.28 8.19 20.24
C GLY A 505 -24.45 6.92 20.34
N SER A 506 -23.22 6.99 19.85
CA SER A 506 -22.26 5.89 19.80
C SER A 506 -21.22 5.96 20.93
N LEU A 507 -20.58 4.84 21.23
CA LEU A 507 -19.59 4.72 22.31
C LEU A 507 -18.38 5.62 22.07
N ASP A 508 -17.91 5.76 20.83
CA ASP A 508 -16.80 6.66 20.49
C ASP A 508 -17.13 8.12 20.82
N GLN A 509 -18.37 8.55 20.58
CA GLN A 509 -18.84 9.88 20.99
C GLN A 509 -18.80 10.00 22.51
N ALA A 510 -19.30 9.00 23.25
CA ALA A 510 -19.25 9.01 24.71
C ALA A 510 -17.82 8.95 25.27
N LEU A 511 -16.86 8.37 24.55
CA LEU A 511 -15.46 8.26 24.94
C LEU A 511 -14.59 9.44 24.48
N PHE A 512 -14.86 10.11 23.36
CA PHE A 512 -13.93 11.10 22.78
C PHE A 512 -14.48 12.53 22.63
N SER A 513 -15.76 12.80 22.94
CA SER A 513 -16.34 14.14 22.71
C SER A 513 -15.71 15.30 23.51
N CYS A 514 -14.67 15.05 24.32
CA CYS A 514 -13.94 16.08 25.05
C CYS A 514 -12.70 16.59 24.30
N GLU A 515 -12.30 15.95 23.19
CA GLU A 515 -11.20 16.43 22.35
C GLU A 515 -11.70 17.58 21.45
N GLY A 516 -11.63 18.83 21.95
CA GLY A 516 -11.75 20.04 21.14
C GLY A 516 -13.06 20.85 21.24
N ALA A 517 -13.95 20.58 22.21
CA ALA A 517 -15.17 21.36 22.40
C ALA A 517 -15.42 21.67 23.89
N GLU A 518 -14.55 22.48 24.49
CA GLU A 518 -14.68 22.92 25.89
C GLU A 518 -15.81 23.94 26.13
N GLU A 519 -16.53 24.45 25.12
CA GLU A 519 -17.43 25.59 25.35
C GLU A 519 -18.92 25.39 25.02
N ALA A 520 -19.35 24.28 24.41
CA ALA A 520 -20.71 24.22 23.83
C ALA A 520 -21.73 23.25 24.47
N ARG A 521 -21.32 22.32 25.34
CA ARG A 521 -22.26 21.40 26.01
C ARG A 521 -21.80 21.16 27.44
N GLY A 522 -22.48 21.80 28.38
CA GLY A 522 -22.20 21.68 29.81
C GLY A 522 -22.00 20.22 30.23
N GLU A 523 -20.93 20.01 31.01
CA GLU A 523 -20.69 18.88 31.93
C GLU A 523 -21.42 17.57 31.56
N ALA A 524 -21.11 16.96 30.41
CA ALA A 524 -21.43 15.55 30.26
C ALA A 524 -20.37 14.76 31.05
N PRO A 525 -20.70 14.15 32.20
CA PRO A 525 -19.73 13.39 32.96
C PRO A 525 -19.22 12.22 32.11
N ALA A 526 -17.90 12.01 32.11
CA ALA A 526 -17.29 10.85 31.47
C ALA A 526 -17.99 9.56 31.93
N LEU A 527 -18.18 8.60 31.01
CA LEU A 527 -18.80 7.32 31.35
C LEU A 527 -18.09 6.70 32.56
N ALA A 528 -18.84 6.49 33.64
CA ALA A 528 -18.33 5.87 34.86
C ALA A 528 -17.82 4.44 34.59
N TRP A 529 -16.83 3.99 35.37
CA TRP A 529 -16.20 2.68 35.16
C TRP A 529 -17.20 1.51 35.13
N ALA A 530 -18.16 1.48 36.06
CA ALA A 530 -19.19 0.44 36.08
C ALA A 530 -20.03 0.41 34.79
N GLN A 531 -20.31 1.58 34.21
CA GLN A 531 -21.04 1.68 32.95
C GLN A 531 -20.20 1.17 31.78
N ARG A 532 -18.90 1.45 31.76
CA ARG A 532 -17.95 0.94 30.76
C ARG A 532 -17.91 -0.59 30.76
N VAL A 533 -17.78 -1.21 31.94
CA VAL A 533 -17.81 -2.68 32.06
C VAL A 533 -19.15 -3.25 31.58
N LYS A 534 -20.28 -2.62 31.93
CA LYS A 534 -21.61 -3.03 31.45
C LYS A 534 -21.73 -2.96 29.92
N ILE A 535 -21.16 -1.92 29.31
CA ILE A 535 -21.10 -1.75 27.86
C ILE A 535 -20.29 -2.89 27.22
N LEU A 536 -19.09 -3.18 27.72
CA LEU A 536 -18.25 -4.28 27.22
C LEU A 536 -18.94 -5.63 27.32
N ALA A 537 -19.59 -5.91 28.45
CA ALA A 537 -20.40 -7.13 28.62
C ALA A 537 -21.56 -7.19 27.60
N GLY A 538 -22.21 -6.06 27.32
CA GLY A 538 -23.26 -5.98 26.30
C GLY A 538 -22.76 -6.28 24.88
N VAL A 539 -21.61 -5.71 24.49
CA VAL A 539 -20.97 -6.00 23.19
C VAL A 539 -20.56 -7.47 23.12
N ALA A 540 -19.97 -8.01 24.19
CA ALA A 540 -19.57 -9.41 24.24
C ALA A 540 -20.77 -10.37 24.14
N THR A 541 -21.89 -10.03 24.79
CA THR A 541 -23.15 -10.78 24.69
C THR A 541 -23.70 -10.75 23.27
N ALA A 542 -23.63 -9.60 22.59
CA ALA A 542 -24.04 -9.49 21.19
C ALA A 542 -23.19 -10.39 20.28
N LEU A 543 -21.87 -10.37 20.43
CA LEU A 543 -20.98 -11.18 19.60
C LEU A 543 -21.10 -12.68 19.89
N GLN A 544 -21.27 -13.09 21.16
CA GLN A 544 -21.57 -14.49 21.49
C GLN A 544 -22.83 -14.95 20.75
N TYR A 545 -23.90 -14.15 20.80
CA TYR A 545 -25.15 -14.48 20.11
C TYR A 545 -24.94 -14.66 18.60
N LEU A 546 -24.14 -13.79 17.98
CA LEU A 546 -23.81 -13.86 16.55
C LEU A 546 -22.94 -15.07 16.20
N HIS A 547 -22.01 -15.45 17.07
CA HIS A 547 -21.00 -16.48 16.80
C HIS A 547 -21.46 -17.91 17.14
N GLU A 548 -22.28 -18.05 18.18
CA GLU A 548 -22.55 -19.32 18.85
C GLU A 548 -24.05 -19.65 18.98
N ASP A 549 -24.91 -18.66 19.27
CA ASP A 549 -26.31 -18.95 19.69
C ASP A 549 -27.35 -18.79 18.57
N TRP A 550 -26.99 -18.18 17.44
CA TRP A 550 -27.87 -18.08 16.26
C TRP A 550 -27.77 -19.33 15.36
N GLU A 551 -28.77 -19.59 14.50
CA GLU A 551 -28.83 -20.75 13.60
C GLU A 551 -27.58 -20.89 12.69
N GLN A 552 -27.03 -19.75 12.28
CA GLN A 552 -25.82 -19.66 11.47
C GLN A 552 -24.81 -18.74 12.15
N ARG A 553 -23.52 -19.02 11.99
CA ARG A 553 -22.47 -18.14 12.50
C ARG A 553 -22.47 -16.86 11.68
N VAL A 554 -22.67 -15.73 12.35
CA VAL A 554 -22.57 -14.38 11.77
C VAL A 554 -21.24 -13.78 12.20
N VAL A 555 -20.35 -13.50 11.26
CA VAL A 555 -19.14 -12.70 11.52
C VAL A 555 -19.45 -11.25 11.17
N HIS A 556 -19.31 -10.35 12.14
CA HIS A 556 -19.70 -8.94 12.05
C HIS A 556 -18.75 -8.14 11.14
N ARG A 557 -17.43 -8.34 11.30
CA ARG A 557 -16.32 -7.77 10.52
C ARG A 557 -16.04 -6.28 10.66
N ASP A 558 -16.92 -5.53 11.31
CA ASP A 558 -16.71 -4.10 11.58
C ASP A 558 -17.05 -3.75 13.03
N VAL A 559 -16.56 -4.55 13.99
CA VAL A 559 -16.72 -4.23 15.42
C VAL A 559 -15.79 -3.07 15.76
N LYS A 560 -16.36 -1.94 16.19
CA LYS A 560 -15.64 -0.72 16.61
C LYS A 560 -16.52 0.14 17.48
N SER A 561 -15.95 1.06 18.27
CA SER A 561 -16.70 1.92 19.19
C SER A 561 -17.77 2.77 18.50
N SER A 562 -17.53 3.24 17.28
CA SER A 562 -18.53 4.01 16.50
C SER A 562 -19.72 3.19 16.01
N ASN A 563 -19.61 1.86 16.01
CA ASN A 563 -20.70 0.93 15.69
C ASN A 563 -21.40 0.38 16.96
N VAL A 564 -20.95 0.77 18.16
CA VAL A 564 -21.60 0.42 19.44
C VAL A 564 -22.48 1.59 19.87
N MET A 565 -23.79 1.44 19.72
CA MET A 565 -24.77 2.47 20.08
C MET A 565 -25.21 2.34 21.54
N LEU A 566 -25.61 3.45 22.14
CA LEU A 566 -26.09 3.52 23.52
C LEU A 566 -27.59 3.84 23.57
N ASP A 567 -28.37 2.90 24.12
CA ASP A 567 -29.80 3.09 24.32
C ASP A 567 -30.11 4.00 25.53
N ALA A 568 -31.39 4.30 25.78
CA ALA A 568 -31.80 5.21 26.85
C ALA A 568 -31.26 4.84 28.25
N GLY A 569 -31.01 3.54 28.51
CA GLY A 569 -30.42 3.04 29.76
C GLY A 569 -28.90 2.90 29.71
N LEU A 570 -28.24 3.55 28.75
CA LEU A 570 -26.80 3.46 28.44
C LEU A 570 -26.33 2.02 28.14
N ASN A 571 -27.23 1.13 27.72
CA ASN A 571 -26.85 -0.24 27.37
C ASN A 571 -26.29 -0.27 25.95
N ALA A 572 -25.26 -1.10 25.74
CA ALA A 572 -24.64 -1.27 24.45
C ALA A 572 -25.53 -2.04 23.46
N ARG A 573 -25.63 -1.52 22.24
CA ARG A 573 -26.25 -2.16 21.09
C ARG A 573 -25.32 -2.12 19.89
N LEU A 574 -24.83 -3.28 19.47
CA LEU A 574 -23.96 -3.39 18.30
C LEU A 574 -24.79 -3.23 17.02
N GLY A 575 -24.34 -2.35 16.12
CA GLY A 575 -24.97 -2.05 14.85
C GLY A 575 -24.00 -2.08 13.67
N ASP A 576 -24.51 -1.71 12.50
CA ASP A 576 -23.83 -1.69 11.20
C ASP A 576 -23.36 -3.07 10.68
N PHE A 577 -24.32 -3.78 10.07
CA PHE A 577 -24.09 -5.14 9.55
C PHE A 577 -23.75 -5.15 8.05
N GLY A 578 -23.39 -4.01 7.46
CA GLY A 578 -23.13 -3.91 6.01
C GLY A 578 -22.02 -4.84 5.52
N LEU A 579 -21.00 -5.07 6.36
CA LEU A 579 -19.88 -5.97 6.06
C LEU A 579 -20.08 -7.41 6.55
N ALA A 580 -21.14 -7.69 7.30
CA ALA A 580 -21.35 -8.97 7.96
C ALA A 580 -21.48 -10.14 6.95
N ARG A 581 -21.11 -11.34 7.39
CA ARG A 581 -21.18 -12.58 6.59
C ARG A 581 -21.77 -13.73 7.40
N LEU A 582 -22.54 -14.57 6.71
CA LEU A 582 -23.13 -15.79 7.26
C LEU A 582 -22.29 -17.00 6.86
N TYR A 583 -22.02 -17.87 7.83
CA TYR A 583 -21.35 -19.14 7.65
C TYR A 583 -22.17 -20.25 8.31
N ALA A 584 -22.25 -21.42 7.67
CA ALA A 584 -22.74 -22.59 8.38
C ALA A 584 -21.73 -22.98 9.47
N HIS A 585 -22.20 -23.45 10.63
CA HIS A 585 -21.33 -23.79 11.76
C HIS A 585 -20.25 -24.83 11.43
N SER A 586 -20.52 -25.70 10.45
CA SER A 586 -19.62 -26.75 9.96
C SER A 586 -18.75 -26.34 8.77
N GLN A 587 -18.93 -25.16 8.19
CA GLN A 587 -18.18 -24.72 7.02
C GLN A 587 -16.89 -24.00 7.41
N ALA A 588 -15.80 -24.31 6.69
CA ALA A 588 -14.56 -23.56 6.79
C ALA A 588 -14.77 -22.11 6.29
N PRO A 589 -14.09 -21.12 6.90
CA PRO A 589 -14.17 -19.73 6.47
C PRO A 589 -13.72 -19.58 5.01
N GLN A 590 -14.58 -19.03 4.16
CA GLN A 590 -14.22 -18.71 2.78
C GLN A 590 -13.41 -17.41 2.72
N SER A 591 -12.50 -17.32 1.74
CA SER A 591 -11.79 -16.07 1.47
C SER A 591 -12.81 -15.00 1.08
N THR A 592 -12.73 -13.85 1.74
CA THR A 592 -13.59 -12.70 1.47
C THR A 592 -12.71 -11.48 1.30
N ALA A 593 -13.09 -10.52 0.44
CA ALA A 593 -12.34 -9.28 0.30
C ALA A 593 -12.07 -8.65 1.67
N THR A 594 -10.81 -8.28 1.96
CA THR A 594 -10.43 -7.61 3.20
C THR A 594 -11.24 -6.33 3.34
N ALA A 595 -12.04 -6.26 4.40
CA ALA A 595 -12.90 -5.13 4.69
C ALA A 595 -13.08 -5.03 6.21
N GLY A 596 -13.06 -3.81 6.72
CA GLY A 596 -13.12 -3.43 8.13
C GLY A 596 -12.36 -2.12 8.35
N THR A 597 -12.31 -1.64 9.58
CA THR A 597 -11.72 -0.33 9.92
C THR A 597 -10.27 -0.48 10.42
N LEU A 598 -9.33 0.30 9.86
CA LEU A 598 -7.93 0.33 10.31
C LEU A 598 -7.84 0.59 11.83
N GLY A 599 -6.93 -0.12 12.51
CA GLY A 599 -6.83 -0.13 13.97
C GLY A 599 -7.66 -1.20 14.67
N TYR A 600 -8.73 -1.72 14.03
CA TYR A 600 -9.57 -2.81 14.54
C TYR A 600 -9.38 -4.13 13.80
N LEU A 601 -8.69 -4.11 12.66
CA LEU A 601 -8.46 -5.28 11.82
C LEU A 601 -7.47 -6.25 12.47
N ALA A 602 -7.90 -7.52 12.58
CA ALA A 602 -7.03 -8.60 13.07
C ALA A 602 -5.88 -8.88 12.07
N PRO A 603 -4.66 -9.17 12.56
CA PRO A 603 -3.47 -9.28 11.71
C PRO A 603 -3.54 -10.42 10.68
N GLU A 604 -4.26 -11.49 10.96
CA GLU A 604 -4.48 -12.61 10.04
C GLU A 604 -5.37 -12.24 8.84
N LEU A 605 -6.18 -11.18 8.95
CA LEU A 605 -7.00 -10.69 7.83
C LEU A 605 -6.15 -10.05 6.74
N LEU A 606 -4.98 -9.50 7.10
CA LEU A 606 -4.03 -8.92 6.15
C LEU A 606 -3.35 -9.98 5.28
N HIS A 607 -3.26 -11.22 5.76
CA HIS A 607 -2.54 -12.31 5.09
C HIS A 607 -3.47 -13.33 4.45
N SER A 608 -4.56 -13.71 5.14
CA SER A 608 -5.43 -14.81 4.70
C SER A 608 -6.71 -14.35 4.03
N SER A 609 -7.12 -13.09 4.23
CA SER A 609 -8.44 -12.56 3.84
C SER A 609 -9.63 -13.40 4.36
N LYS A 610 -9.42 -14.24 5.38
CA LYS A 610 -10.44 -15.13 5.96
C LYS A 610 -10.98 -14.54 7.26
N ALA A 611 -12.12 -13.87 7.18
CA ALA A 611 -12.82 -13.40 8.36
C ALA A 611 -13.45 -14.56 9.14
N THR A 612 -13.22 -14.57 10.45
CA THR A 612 -13.71 -15.58 11.40
C THR A 612 -14.30 -14.90 12.62
N ASP A 613 -15.00 -15.66 13.47
CA ASP A 613 -15.38 -15.22 14.82
C ASP A 613 -14.16 -14.67 15.60
N LYS A 614 -12.99 -15.29 15.46
CA LYS A 614 -11.74 -14.81 16.10
C LYS A 614 -11.26 -13.46 15.61
N SER A 615 -11.59 -13.07 14.38
CA SER A 615 -11.30 -11.71 13.90
C SER A 615 -12.21 -10.67 14.55
N ASP A 616 -13.48 -11.00 14.84
CA ASP A 616 -14.36 -10.13 15.63
C ASP A 616 -13.91 -10.07 17.10
N VAL A 617 -13.37 -11.15 17.66
CA VAL A 617 -12.78 -11.16 19.02
C VAL A 617 -11.62 -10.18 19.11
N PHE A 618 -10.75 -10.13 18.09
CA PHE A 618 -9.66 -9.15 18.05
C PHE A 618 -10.19 -7.71 18.05
N SER A 619 -11.18 -7.42 17.19
CA SER A 619 -11.79 -6.11 17.13
C SER A 619 -12.50 -5.73 18.44
N PHE A 620 -13.13 -6.70 19.12
CA PHE A 620 -13.65 -6.51 20.49
C PHE A 620 -12.55 -6.17 21.49
N GLY A 621 -11.40 -6.84 21.41
CA GLY A 621 -10.23 -6.54 22.24
C GLY A 621 -9.79 -5.08 22.10
N VAL A 622 -9.76 -4.56 20.87
CA VAL A 622 -9.47 -3.15 20.62
C VAL A 622 -10.52 -2.24 21.25
N VAL A 623 -11.81 -2.55 21.12
CA VAL A 623 -12.90 -1.79 21.79
C VAL A 623 -12.77 -1.85 23.31
N ALA A 624 -12.35 -2.98 23.89
CA ALA A 624 -12.12 -3.11 25.33
C ALA A 624 -10.98 -2.21 25.81
N LEU A 625 -9.85 -2.20 25.09
CA LEU A 625 -8.72 -1.32 25.37
C LEU A 625 -9.10 0.15 25.19
N GLU A 626 -9.78 0.49 24.10
CA GLU A 626 -10.28 1.83 23.81
C GLU A 626 -11.21 2.35 24.91
N THR A 627 -12.11 1.48 25.39
CA THR A 627 -13.04 1.78 26.48
C THR A 627 -12.31 1.95 27.81
N ALA A 628 -11.29 1.15 28.10
CA ALA A 628 -10.53 1.26 29.34
C ALA A 628 -9.61 2.49 29.36
N CYS A 629 -8.95 2.78 28.22
CA CYS A 629 -7.93 3.81 28.11
C CYS A 629 -8.49 5.18 27.74
N GLY A 630 -9.69 5.24 27.15
CA GLY A 630 -10.26 6.48 26.63
C GLY A 630 -9.42 7.08 25.49
N ARG A 631 -8.66 6.26 24.76
CA ARG A 631 -7.77 6.65 23.67
C ARG A 631 -8.17 5.97 22.37
N ARG A 632 -8.03 6.67 21.24
CA ARG A 632 -8.33 6.11 19.92
C ARG A 632 -7.33 5.00 19.55
N PRO A 633 -7.74 3.96 18.79
CA PRO A 633 -6.86 2.86 18.41
C PRO A 633 -5.61 3.27 17.65
N LEU A 634 -5.69 4.37 16.89
CA LEU A 634 -4.59 4.98 16.15
C LEU A 634 -4.55 6.46 16.54
N THR A 635 -3.41 6.92 17.07
CA THR A 635 -3.20 8.33 17.44
C THR A 635 -1.90 8.81 16.80
N LEU A 636 -1.86 10.06 16.33
CA LEU A 636 -0.62 10.69 15.87
C LEU A 636 0.06 11.33 17.09
N SER A 637 1.26 10.86 17.44
CA SER A 637 2.11 11.52 18.41
C SER A 637 2.94 12.57 17.69
N ALA A 638 2.70 13.84 17.99
CA ALA A 638 3.55 14.95 17.56
C ALA A 638 4.25 15.49 18.82
N GLU A 639 5.39 14.92 19.17
CA GLU A 639 6.27 15.55 20.14
C GLU A 639 6.92 16.78 19.46
N ALA A 640 6.97 17.90 20.17
CA ALA A 640 7.45 19.17 19.61
C ALA A 640 8.90 19.01 19.10
N GLY A 641 9.07 18.97 17.77
CA GLY A 641 10.36 18.83 17.10
C GLY A 641 10.65 17.46 16.47
N ALA A 642 9.77 16.45 16.60
CA ALA A 642 9.92 15.13 15.98
C ALA A 642 8.85 14.84 14.91
N GLN A 643 9.15 13.93 13.97
CA GLN A 643 8.25 13.49 12.92
C GLN A 643 7.04 12.74 13.52
N ALA A 644 5.83 13.04 13.04
CA ALA A 644 4.61 12.49 13.63
C ALA A 644 4.56 10.96 13.53
N GLU A 645 4.59 10.25 14.66
CA GLU A 645 4.56 8.79 14.73
C GLU A 645 3.13 8.29 14.96
N ILE A 646 2.73 7.22 14.25
CA ILE A 646 1.44 6.56 14.49
C ILE A 646 1.59 5.62 15.69
N VAL A 647 0.97 5.99 16.81
CA VAL A 647 0.90 5.14 18.00
C VAL A 647 -0.31 4.22 17.90
N VAL A 648 -0.07 2.91 17.89
CA VAL A 648 -1.11 1.88 17.92
C VAL A 648 -1.45 1.55 19.37
N LEU A 649 -2.73 1.68 19.74
CA LEU A 649 -3.19 1.51 21.12
C LEU A 649 -2.81 0.15 21.72
N VAL A 650 -2.97 -0.93 20.93
CA VAL A 650 -2.63 -2.29 21.37
C VAL A 650 -1.16 -2.40 21.75
N ASP A 651 -0.26 -1.82 20.95
CA ASP A 651 1.18 -1.87 21.18
C ASP A 651 1.58 -1.03 22.39
N TRP A 652 0.95 0.13 22.56
CA TRP A 652 1.14 0.98 23.72
C TRP A 652 0.73 0.29 25.02
N VAL A 653 -0.45 -0.34 25.08
CA VAL A 653 -0.90 -1.09 26.27
C VAL A 653 0.01 -2.30 26.53
N TRP A 654 0.45 -3.02 25.49
CA TRP A 654 1.38 -4.14 25.67
C TRP A 654 2.73 -3.68 26.23
N ASN A 655 3.23 -2.52 25.80
CA ASN A 655 4.46 -1.95 26.34
C ASN A 655 4.31 -1.61 27.84
N LEU A 656 3.19 -1.02 28.24
CA LEU A 656 2.90 -0.79 29.66
C LEU A 656 2.79 -2.09 30.46
N PHE A 657 2.19 -3.14 29.88
CA PHE A 657 2.14 -4.46 30.51
C PHE A 657 3.52 -5.09 30.70
N ARG A 658 4.42 -4.90 29.73
CA ARG A 658 5.80 -5.38 29.75
C ARG A 658 6.60 -4.77 30.90
N VAL A 659 6.44 -3.48 31.15
CA VAL A 659 7.17 -2.74 32.20
C VAL A 659 6.43 -2.65 33.54
N ASP A 660 5.41 -3.49 33.73
CA ASP A 660 4.59 -3.58 34.96
C ASP A 660 3.85 -2.28 35.35
N ARG A 661 3.48 -1.48 34.34
CA ARG A 661 2.77 -0.20 34.49
C ARG A 661 1.38 -0.23 33.84
N LEU A 662 0.72 -1.39 33.85
CA LEU A 662 -0.52 -1.60 33.11
C LEU A 662 -1.64 -0.62 33.51
N LEU A 663 -1.77 -0.29 34.80
CA LEU A 663 -2.82 0.61 35.29
C LEU A 663 -2.65 2.05 34.80
N ASP A 664 -1.45 2.45 34.35
CA ASP A 664 -1.21 3.75 33.73
C ASP A 664 -1.94 3.88 32.37
N ALA A 665 -2.41 2.77 31.82
CA ALA A 665 -3.23 2.78 30.61
C ALA A 665 -4.64 3.33 30.86
N ALA A 666 -5.12 3.35 32.11
CA ALA A 666 -6.48 3.75 32.45
C ALA A 666 -6.80 5.19 32.02
N ASP A 667 -8.04 5.41 31.56
CA ASP A 667 -8.51 6.73 31.14
C ASP A 667 -8.35 7.77 32.27
N PRO A 668 -7.53 8.83 32.06
CA PRO A 668 -7.29 9.84 33.08
C PRO A 668 -8.55 10.52 33.60
N ARG A 669 -9.62 10.59 32.79
CA ARG A 669 -10.90 11.22 33.16
C ARG A 669 -11.69 10.42 34.19
N LEU A 670 -11.36 9.13 34.38
CA LEU A 670 -11.92 8.37 35.49
C LEU A 670 -11.38 8.86 36.84
N ALA A 671 -10.23 9.56 36.86
CA ALA A 671 -9.61 10.12 38.06
C ALA A 671 -9.47 9.07 39.18
N GLY A 672 -9.02 7.86 38.84
CA GLY A 672 -8.88 6.74 39.78
C GLY A 672 -10.19 6.13 40.28
N ARG A 673 -11.36 6.54 39.75
CA ARG A 673 -12.68 5.99 40.15
C ARG A 673 -12.98 4.66 39.45
N PHE A 674 -12.11 3.68 39.64
CA PHE A 674 -12.26 2.30 39.21
C PHE A 674 -11.64 1.36 40.24
N ASN A 675 -11.98 0.07 40.16
CA ASN A 675 -11.30 -0.95 40.95
C ASN A 675 -10.09 -1.47 40.16
N ASP A 676 -8.90 -1.43 40.75
CA ASP A 676 -7.64 -1.79 40.11
C ASP A 676 -7.64 -3.23 39.58
N THR A 677 -8.21 -4.18 40.33
CA THR A 677 -8.34 -5.57 39.91
C THR A 677 -9.22 -5.71 38.68
N HIS A 678 -10.37 -5.02 38.65
CA HIS A 678 -11.27 -5.01 37.49
C HIS A 678 -10.65 -4.31 36.28
N MET A 679 -9.98 -3.17 36.48
CA MET A 679 -9.31 -2.43 35.40
C MET A 679 -8.19 -3.27 34.78
N SER A 680 -7.34 -3.84 35.63
CA SER A 680 -6.26 -4.74 35.21
C SER A 680 -6.82 -5.95 34.46
N LEU A 681 -7.91 -6.56 34.94
CA LEU A 681 -8.56 -7.67 34.25
C LEU A 681 -9.07 -7.28 32.86
N VAL A 682 -9.73 -6.12 32.72
CA VAL A 682 -10.25 -5.65 31.42
C VAL A 682 -9.12 -5.34 30.44
N LEU A 683 -8.05 -4.69 30.90
CA LEU A 683 -6.88 -4.38 30.06
C LEU A 683 -6.18 -5.66 29.59
N GLN A 684 -5.94 -6.59 30.51
CA GLN A 684 -5.33 -7.89 30.16
C GLN A 684 -6.25 -8.70 29.24
N LEU A 685 -7.56 -8.77 29.51
CA LEU A 685 -8.51 -9.43 28.63
C LEU A 685 -8.54 -8.80 27.23
N GLY A 686 -8.41 -7.47 27.15
CA GLY A 686 -8.24 -6.74 25.89
C GLY A 686 -6.99 -7.20 25.12
N LEU A 687 -5.84 -7.31 25.79
CA LEU A 687 -4.59 -7.84 25.20
C LEU A 687 -4.75 -9.29 24.74
N LEU A 688 -5.40 -10.14 25.54
CA LEU A 688 -5.67 -11.54 25.20
C LEU A 688 -6.56 -11.67 23.96
N CYS A 689 -7.61 -10.85 23.87
CA CYS A 689 -8.44 -10.76 22.67
C CYS A 689 -7.65 -10.24 21.46
N CYS A 690 -6.72 -9.32 21.67
CA CYS A 690 -5.82 -8.78 20.65
C CYS A 690 -4.58 -9.65 20.36
N HIS A 691 -4.55 -10.90 20.82
CA HIS A 691 -3.41 -11.78 20.58
C HIS A 691 -3.18 -12.00 19.08
N PRO A 692 -1.94 -11.92 18.56
CA PRO A 692 -1.68 -12.06 17.12
C PRO A 692 -2.09 -13.39 16.52
N ASP A 693 -1.89 -14.49 17.26
CA ASP A 693 -2.42 -15.82 16.91
C ASP A 693 -3.93 -15.90 17.22
N PRO A 694 -4.81 -16.14 16.22
CA PRO A 694 -6.25 -16.28 16.41
C PRO A 694 -6.65 -17.45 17.31
N THR A 695 -5.83 -18.50 17.37
CA THR A 695 -6.13 -19.71 18.16
C THR A 695 -5.95 -19.49 19.66
N ALA A 696 -5.08 -18.56 20.05
CA ALA A 696 -4.87 -18.17 21.43
C ALA A 696 -5.96 -17.21 21.96
N ARG A 697 -6.74 -16.57 21.08
CA ARG A 697 -7.83 -15.69 21.50
C ARG A 697 -8.97 -16.50 22.11
N PRO A 698 -9.68 -16.01 23.13
CA PRO A 698 -10.83 -16.68 23.73
C PRO A 698 -12.03 -16.71 22.76
N SER A 699 -13.06 -17.50 23.08
CA SER A 699 -14.39 -17.29 22.50
C SER A 699 -15.13 -16.17 23.23
N MET A 700 -16.18 -15.62 22.64
CA MET A 700 -16.96 -14.56 23.29
C MET A 700 -17.69 -15.05 24.54
N ARG A 701 -18.05 -16.34 24.61
CA ARG A 701 -18.52 -16.97 25.85
C ARG A 701 -17.47 -16.94 26.96
N GLN A 702 -16.22 -17.29 26.64
CA GLN A 702 -15.12 -17.24 27.62
C GLN A 702 -14.84 -15.80 28.06
N VAL A 703 -14.88 -14.83 27.14
CA VAL A 703 -14.77 -13.39 27.46
C VAL A 703 -15.81 -12.97 28.49
N LEU A 704 -17.07 -13.39 28.33
CA LEU A 704 -18.14 -13.06 29.28
C LEU A 704 -17.92 -13.67 30.66
N GLN A 705 -17.51 -14.95 30.72
CA GLN A 705 -17.19 -15.63 31.97
C GLN A 705 -16.04 -14.93 32.71
N ILE A 706 -15.00 -14.49 31.99
CA ILE A 706 -13.87 -13.77 32.58
C ILE A 706 -14.31 -12.38 33.07
N LEU A 707 -15.09 -11.62 32.28
CA LEU A 707 -15.63 -10.32 32.70
C LEU A 707 -16.53 -10.41 33.94
N ALA A 708 -17.23 -11.53 34.11
CA ALA A 708 -18.08 -11.81 35.25
C ALA A 708 -17.33 -12.40 36.47
N PHE A 709 -16.00 -12.59 36.37
CA PHE A 709 -15.18 -13.30 37.39
C PHE A 709 -15.62 -14.75 37.64
N GLU A 710 -16.31 -15.37 36.69
CA GLU A 710 -16.75 -16.77 36.73
C GLU A 710 -15.67 -17.74 36.22
N ALA A 711 -14.67 -17.23 35.48
CA ALA A 711 -13.52 -17.98 35.01
C ALA A 711 -12.22 -17.19 35.22
N PRO A 712 -11.10 -17.87 35.54
CA PRO A 712 -9.81 -17.20 35.67
C PRO A 712 -9.31 -16.71 34.30
N LEU A 713 -8.61 -15.58 34.30
CA LEU A 713 -7.93 -15.08 33.12
C LEU A 713 -6.72 -15.97 32.79
N PRO A 714 -6.60 -16.51 31.56
CA PRO A 714 -5.41 -17.24 31.14
C PRO A 714 -4.13 -16.38 31.19
N PRO A 715 -2.95 -16.98 31.40
CA PRO A 715 -1.70 -16.23 31.41
C PRO A 715 -1.43 -15.58 30.05
N ILE A 716 -1.02 -14.32 30.07
CA ILE A 716 -0.75 -13.52 28.87
C ILE A 716 0.76 -13.22 28.80
N PRO A 717 1.41 -13.37 27.63
CA PRO A 717 2.79 -12.98 27.44
C PRO A 717 3.04 -11.50 27.80
N ARG A 718 4.07 -11.23 28.60
CA ARG A 718 4.44 -9.86 29.00
C ARG A 718 4.90 -9.00 27.83
N SER A 719 5.45 -9.60 26.77
CA SER A 719 5.78 -8.95 25.51
C SER A 719 4.84 -9.41 24.40
N LYS A 720 4.52 -8.53 23.44
CA LYS A 720 3.65 -8.86 22.31
C LYS A 720 4.28 -9.99 21.49
N PRO A 721 3.59 -11.13 21.33
CA PRO A 721 4.09 -12.22 20.49
C PRO A 721 4.25 -11.77 19.04
N VAL A 722 5.26 -12.29 18.35
CA VAL A 722 5.38 -12.08 16.90
C VAL A 722 4.31 -12.93 16.20
N PRO A 723 3.57 -12.41 15.22
CA PRO A 723 2.57 -13.18 14.50
C PRO A 723 3.20 -14.40 13.80
N THR A 724 2.88 -15.62 14.24
CA THR A 724 3.29 -16.86 13.57
C THR A 724 2.21 -17.30 12.60
N PHE A 725 2.37 -16.98 11.31
CA PHE A 725 1.44 -17.47 10.28
C PHE A 725 1.85 -18.88 9.83
N ARG A 726 1.28 -19.91 10.46
CA ARG A 726 1.47 -21.30 9.98
C ARG A 726 0.81 -21.46 8.60
N ARG A 727 1.56 -21.95 7.60
CA ARG A 727 0.98 -22.44 6.34
C ARG A 727 0.15 -23.68 6.67
N HIS A 728 -1.06 -23.76 6.14
CA HIS A 728 -2.03 -24.81 6.49
C HIS A 728 -1.71 -26.18 5.84
N ASP A 729 -0.54 -26.35 5.21
CA ASP A 729 -0.13 -27.56 4.49
C ASP A 729 0.80 -28.50 5.29
N ASP A 730 1.22 -28.13 6.49
CA ASP A 730 1.94 -29.06 7.37
C ASP A 730 0.96 -30.02 8.06
N ARG A 731 0.47 -31.02 7.33
CA ARG A 731 0.05 -32.28 7.96
C ARG A 731 1.33 -33.07 8.29
N PRO A 732 1.43 -33.68 9.48
CA PRO A 732 2.52 -34.60 9.74
C PRO A 732 2.48 -35.73 8.70
N LEU A 733 3.62 -35.99 8.06
CA LEU A 733 3.84 -37.17 7.23
C LEU A 733 3.46 -38.39 8.08
N VAL A 734 2.41 -39.09 7.65
CA VAL A 734 2.05 -40.39 8.20
C VAL A 734 3.12 -41.36 7.73
N ASP A 735 3.80 -42.01 8.67
CA ASP A 735 4.76 -43.08 8.40
C ASP A 735 4.08 -44.16 7.53
N GLU A 736 4.64 -44.42 6.35
CA GLU A 736 4.31 -45.63 5.60
C GLU A 736 4.91 -46.85 6.32
N PRO A 737 4.19 -47.97 6.42
CA PRO A 737 4.71 -49.18 7.03
C PRO A 737 5.74 -49.80 6.09
N GLN A 738 6.95 -50.02 6.61
CA GLN A 738 7.98 -50.81 5.93
C GLN A 738 7.47 -52.24 5.72
N GLY A 739 7.32 -52.63 4.46
CA GLY A 739 7.16 -54.00 4.00
C GLY A 739 8.41 -54.46 3.27
#